data_AF-A0A8T2W1N8-F1
#
_entry.id   AF-A0A8T2W1N8-F1
#
_cell.length_a   1.000
_cell.length_b   1.000
_cell.length_c   1.000
_cell.angle_alpha   90.00
_cell.angle_beta   90.00
_cell.angle_gamma   90.00
#
_symmetry.space_group_name_H-M   'P 1'
#
loop_
_entity.id
_entity.type
_entity.pdbx_description
1 polymer ?
#
loop_
_entity_poly.entity_id
_entity_poly.type
_entity_poly.pdbx_seq_one_letter_code
_entity_poly.pdbx_strand_id
1 'polypeptide(L)'
;MSAQVLFNHCSLSARLSEPRRASCTFRASSVPSESTSPHRKNPGLYSPSTTTEPHAPTSTTTIDKPNPHLNFTPLHVKHRPEVLAPAGGWPQLTAAVENGADAVYFGVGNLNARARASNFTPEELPQVMEYLHTRGLKGYLVLNVLIFDDELEILAEKAQHAARSGVDAVIVQDIGAVEIIQKAAPGLAIHGSTQMTITSAEGAAFAGSRGIERIVVGRELSIRDIASVATPGSNPDSNLSRTTAPTPEVEAFVHGALCVSYSGQCFSSEAWGGRSANRGQCAQACRLDYGLLVDGELKYLGDVQYLLSPQDLSAVELVPQLMLAGVTSFKIEGRLKGPDYVAMTTRVYREAVDAAWKDYINSSNISNTKIGNFKLDPVSTSELHQVFARGQDVGNLGLTSGFLEGPQHQKVVRGRAPRHRGLLLGNVERVISGTGSNNGAMSGRRGSGVWSVVVKLAAPARRGDGIVFDQGNPQAEEFGGAIYEIKVLESSQQERRNKKNRDDDIAQQGNNVTSQSQSSGRRKINTAGSGSGRSVLEAEEGSLVEIVLGSGPRILSHSNATAGIKPGDLIWKNKDPILESKLKMSYENVSAADRRRISVTVQVIALLGNPLKITLVDEKGRRSEAETSSSVENATGRPLTAGDVEKAVGVNLGDEGSLFAKKFEFLNMGEFEKGLFIPPGAIKDARRRAVAGLLEQQRVAPAMAAAAETAETNPVVLKQVDDVLVEMRQCIATESRQRKEHDSNNTRDAVSMLRVLCRTKAQVDAAIQVPWLTEIVLDFLEVHGLKEACEAVRQAGKRVVVASPRILKPDERRLWIFYLRLGADALLVRSAGLLHQLMQAGGPGAVVPGAEGHPIPILEGDFSLNAANIISADVLLQSGLARLAPTHDCNADQLAALARGLGSRGRCLEAILHQNLPIFHTEHCVFARFLSEGNSYLDCGHPCEHHTVHLRGSEGTDHLVLADMGCRNTVFDGSAQSGLPFIDNLVKAGFGCFRIELVDQSPKMVAPLLEGYKTALEDALVKISLNRSSSSVSEQQQQQQQQRIESSRRALWKWMDEKLTDANGRTQGVGTGSLQPRIERGVATMKQTAAAKRAAASGSSKKAAAGRR
;
A
#
# COMPACT_ATOMS: atom_id res chain seq x y z
N MET A 1 55.55 3.02 17.70
CA MET A 1 55.59 2.42 19.04
C MET A 1 54.38 1.50 19.12
N SER A 2 54.48 0.26 18.63
CA SER A 2 54.85 -0.96 19.38
C SER A 2 53.74 -1.34 20.38
N ALA A 3 52.80 -2.23 20.05
CA ALA A 3 52.88 -3.70 19.95
C ALA A 3 52.66 -4.44 21.29
N GLN A 4 51.79 -5.47 21.26
CA GLN A 4 51.76 -6.77 22.00
C GLN A 4 50.37 -7.09 22.59
N VAL A 5 49.61 -8.07 22.06
CA VAL A 5 49.78 -9.56 22.02
C VAL A 5 49.21 -10.22 23.28
N LEU A 6 48.26 -11.15 23.08
CA LEU A 6 48.31 -12.52 23.64
C LEU A 6 47.33 -13.45 22.90
N PHE A 7 47.90 -14.55 22.39
CA PHE A 7 47.30 -15.71 21.73
C PHE A 7 47.61 -16.94 22.60
N ASN A 8 46.76 -17.96 22.58
CA ASN A 8 47.08 -19.38 22.85
C ASN A 8 45.98 -20.21 22.13
N HIS A 9 46.19 -20.87 20.98
CA HIS A 9 46.93 -22.10 20.60
C HIS A 9 46.28 -23.45 20.93
N CYS A 10 45.90 -24.20 19.87
CA CYS A 10 46.20 -25.62 19.53
C CYS A 10 45.18 -26.13 18.47
N SER A 11 45.45 -26.93 17.43
CA SER A 11 46.66 -27.44 16.75
C SER A 11 46.22 -28.34 15.57
N LEU A 12 46.84 -28.16 14.39
CA LEU A 12 47.20 -29.10 13.29
C LEU A 12 46.31 -30.31 12.88
N SER A 13 46.03 -30.47 11.57
CA SER A 13 46.96 -31.13 10.61
C SER A 13 46.48 -31.05 9.15
N ALA A 14 47.44 -31.11 8.22
CA ALA A 14 47.31 -30.91 6.78
C ALA A 14 47.18 -32.23 5.99
N ARG A 15 46.71 -32.16 4.73
CA ARG A 15 47.28 -32.89 3.58
C ARG A 15 46.80 -32.30 2.23
N LEU A 16 47.79 -31.97 1.40
CA LEU A 16 47.71 -31.58 -0.01
C LEU A 16 47.82 -32.82 -0.92
N SER A 17 47.20 -32.79 -2.10
CA SER A 17 47.70 -33.50 -3.29
C SER A 17 47.19 -32.87 -4.60
N GLU A 18 48.14 -32.69 -5.52
CA GLU A 18 48.14 -31.99 -6.82
C GLU A 18 47.45 -32.72 -8.02
N PRO A 19 47.36 -32.06 -9.20
CA PRO A 19 46.47 -32.43 -10.32
C PRO A 19 47.16 -33.18 -11.48
N ARG A 20 46.38 -33.72 -12.44
CA ARG A 20 46.90 -34.24 -13.73
C ARG A 20 46.23 -33.59 -14.95
N ARG A 21 47.09 -33.18 -15.90
CA ARG A 21 46.83 -32.65 -17.26
C ARG A 21 46.70 -33.78 -18.30
N ALA A 22 46.00 -33.51 -19.41
CA ALA A 22 46.31 -33.85 -20.82
C ALA A 22 45.19 -33.26 -21.70
N SER A 23 45.33 -32.28 -22.62
CA SER A 23 46.19 -32.02 -23.80
C SER A 23 45.57 -32.45 -25.16
N CYS A 24 45.36 -31.45 -26.04
CA CYS A 24 45.45 -31.46 -27.53
C CYS A 24 44.42 -32.30 -28.35
N THR A 25 43.94 -31.95 -29.56
CA THR A 25 44.46 -31.15 -30.71
C THR A 25 43.34 -30.79 -31.71
N PHE A 26 43.57 -29.76 -32.52
CA PHE A 26 42.83 -29.28 -33.71
C PHE A 26 42.91 -30.20 -34.95
N ARG A 27 41.91 -30.17 -35.85
CA ARG A 27 42.08 -30.16 -37.33
C ARG A 27 40.82 -29.72 -38.11
N ALA A 28 41.07 -28.98 -39.20
CA ALA A 28 40.11 -28.36 -40.13
C ALA A 28 39.93 -29.18 -41.42
N SER A 29 38.87 -28.90 -42.22
CA SER A 29 38.69 -28.99 -43.71
C SER A 29 37.17 -28.90 -44.03
N SER A 30 36.61 -27.88 -44.72
CA SER A 30 36.52 -27.58 -46.18
C SER A 30 35.06 -27.66 -46.70
N VAL A 31 34.66 -26.66 -47.50
CA VAL A 31 33.33 -26.27 -48.07
C VAL A 31 33.13 -26.97 -49.46
N PRO A 32 31.94 -27.25 -50.06
CA PRO A 32 30.97 -26.23 -50.53
C PRO A 32 29.44 -26.51 -50.69
N SER A 33 28.73 -25.38 -50.79
CA SER A 33 27.52 -25.01 -51.58
C SER A 33 26.10 -25.58 -51.31
N GLU A 34 25.21 -24.61 -51.15
CA GLU A 34 23.82 -24.47 -51.65
C GLU A 34 22.59 -25.01 -50.88
N SER A 35 21.88 -24.03 -50.32
CA SER A 35 20.44 -23.76 -50.45
C SER A 35 19.43 -24.46 -49.53
N THR A 36 18.45 -23.63 -49.12
CA THR A 36 17.16 -23.91 -48.46
C THR A 36 17.11 -23.88 -46.92
N SER A 37 15.98 -23.40 -46.43
CA SER A 37 15.67 -22.70 -45.17
C SER A 37 15.83 -23.49 -43.85
N PRO A 38 15.99 -22.83 -42.68
CA PRO A 38 15.99 -23.54 -41.40
C PRO A 38 14.64 -23.40 -40.66
N HIS A 39 13.88 -24.50 -40.62
CA HIS A 39 13.06 -24.82 -39.46
C HIS A 39 13.99 -25.23 -38.31
N ARG A 40 13.91 -24.53 -37.17
CA ARG A 40 14.79 -24.72 -36.02
C ARG A 40 14.30 -25.89 -35.16
N LYS A 41 15.20 -26.86 -34.94
CA LYS A 41 15.07 -28.01 -34.06
C LYS A 41 15.25 -27.61 -32.58
N ASN A 42 14.37 -28.13 -31.74
CA ASN A 42 14.58 -28.32 -30.30
C ASN A 42 15.64 -29.40 -30.04
N PRO A 43 16.41 -29.26 -28.95
CA PRO A 43 16.75 -30.37 -28.08
C PRO A 43 16.20 -30.06 -26.68
N GLY A 44 15.36 -30.86 -26.04
CA GLY A 44 15.45 -32.31 -25.89
C GLY A 44 15.43 -32.58 -24.38
N LEU A 45 14.22 -32.58 -23.83
CA LEU A 45 13.88 -32.93 -22.45
C LEU A 45 14.20 -34.39 -22.15
N TYR A 46 14.55 -34.65 -20.89
CA TYR A 46 14.72 -35.94 -20.25
C TYR A 46 13.54 -36.90 -20.52
N SER A 47 13.84 -38.13 -20.92
CA SER A 47 12.90 -39.26 -21.04
C SER A 47 12.79 -40.06 -19.73
N PRO A 48 11.66 -40.74 -19.46
CA PRO A 48 11.42 -41.48 -18.22
C PRO A 48 11.88 -42.95 -18.33
N SER A 49 12.44 -43.53 -17.27
CA SER A 49 12.74 -44.97 -17.19
C SER A 49 12.09 -45.64 -15.98
N THR A 50 11.10 -46.48 -16.28
CA THR A 50 10.78 -47.82 -15.75
C THR A 50 11.20 -48.24 -14.33
N THR A 51 10.16 -48.56 -13.55
CA THR A 51 10.01 -49.57 -12.49
C THR A 51 11.15 -50.57 -12.23
N THR A 52 11.69 -50.52 -11.01
CA THR A 52 12.18 -51.67 -10.23
C THR A 52 11.83 -51.49 -8.75
N GLU A 53 11.45 -52.57 -8.07
CA GLU A 53 10.99 -52.63 -6.67
C GLU A 53 12.06 -52.19 -5.65
N PRO A 54 11.67 -51.76 -4.43
CA PRO A 54 12.59 -51.16 -3.46
C PRO A 54 13.24 -52.20 -2.56
N HIS A 55 14.58 -52.20 -2.51
CA HIS A 55 15.34 -52.72 -1.38
C HIS A 55 15.46 -51.63 -0.30
N ALA A 56 15.11 -51.99 0.93
CA ALA A 56 15.18 -51.14 2.11
C ALA A 56 16.63 -50.75 2.49
N PRO A 57 16.85 -49.48 2.90
CA PRO A 57 17.90 -49.15 3.85
C PRO A 57 17.31 -48.59 5.15
N THR A 58 17.88 -49.11 6.23
CA THR A 58 17.68 -48.81 7.64
C THR A 58 17.97 -47.36 8.03
N SER A 59 17.05 -46.82 8.85
CA SER A 59 17.20 -45.77 9.89
C SER A 59 18.29 -44.69 9.74
N THR A 60 17.87 -43.46 9.42
CA THR A 60 18.47 -42.23 9.96
C THR A 60 17.46 -41.07 9.87
N THR A 61 17.08 -40.54 11.03
CA THR A 61 16.53 -39.19 11.31
C THR A 61 15.68 -38.52 10.23
N THR A 62 14.36 -38.57 10.40
CA THR A 62 13.37 -37.77 9.67
C THR A 62 13.60 -36.27 9.91
N ILE A 63 14.03 -35.57 8.87
CA ILE A 63 13.82 -34.12 8.75
C ILE A 63 12.35 -33.94 8.38
N ASP A 64 11.58 -33.24 9.23
CA ASP A 64 10.17 -32.90 9.00
C ASP A 64 9.99 -32.25 7.62
N LYS A 65 9.08 -32.80 6.79
CA LYS A 65 8.63 -32.13 5.57
C LYS A 65 7.70 -30.95 5.94
N PRO A 66 7.85 -29.76 5.34
CA PRO A 66 6.95 -28.64 5.60
C PRO A 66 5.49 -28.97 5.19
N ASN A 67 4.53 -28.39 5.90
CA ASN A 67 3.09 -28.48 5.61
C ASN A 67 2.83 -28.17 4.12
N PRO A 68 2.15 -29.05 3.35
CA PRO A 68 1.93 -28.86 1.91
C PRO A 68 1.11 -27.62 1.54
N HIS A 69 0.54 -26.90 2.51
CA HIS A 69 -0.20 -25.65 2.30
C HIS A 69 0.62 -24.36 2.52
N LEU A 70 1.87 -24.44 2.99
CA LEU A 70 2.72 -23.28 3.27
C LEU A 70 3.98 -23.32 2.39
N ASN A 71 4.10 -22.37 1.47
CA ASN A 71 5.27 -22.22 0.59
C ASN A 71 6.45 -21.45 1.24
N PHE A 72 6.48 -21.38 2.57
CA PHE A 72 7.52 -20.72 3.37
C PHE A 72 7.65 -21.42 4.73
N THR A 73 8.81 -21.26 5.38
CA THR A 73 9.04 -21.81 6.72
C THR A 73 8.28 -21.00 7.77
N PRO A 74 7.35 -21.61 8.54
CA PRO A 74 6.62 -20.90 9.58
C PRO A 74 7.55 -20.34 10.65
N LEU A 75 7.29 -19.11 11.09
CA LEU A 75 8.03 -18.45 12.16
C LEU A 75 7.39 -18.72 13.52
N HIS A 76 8.22 -18.69 14.56
CA HIS A 76 7.71 -18.73 15.93
C HIS A 76 7.01 -17.42 16.27
N VAL A 77 5.74 -17.51 16.67
CA VAL A 77 4.88 -16.37 16.96
C VAL A 77 4.97 -16.08 18.45
N LYS A 78 5.66 -15.01 18.83
CA LYS A 78 5.90 -14.66 20.24
C LYS A 78 4.64 -14.18 20.96
N HIS A 79 3.80 -13.42 20.25
CA HIS A 79 2.61 -12.79 20.81
C HIS A 79 1.46 -12.83 19.80
N ARG A 80 0.22 -12.78 20.31
CA ARG A 80 -0.97 -12.65 19.47
C ARG A 80 -0.85 -11.36 18.62
N PRO A 81 -1.02 -11.44 17.28
CA PRO A 81 -0.99 -10.25 16.45
C PRO A 81 -2.05 -9.22 16.87
N GLU A 82 -1.70 -7.96 16.72
CA GLU A 82 -2.57 -6.81 16.98
C GLU A 82 -3.61 -6.63 15.85
N VAL A 83 -4.87 -6.39 16.19
CA VAL A 83 -5.87 -5.87 15.23
C VAL A 83 -5.85 -4.34 15.27
N LEU A 84 -5.31 -3.72 14.24
CA LEU A 84 -5.15 -2.27 14.11
C LEU A 84 -6.26 -1.68 13.22
N ALA A 85 -7.20 -0.98 13.85
CA ALA A 85 -8.38 -0.42 13.19
C ALA A 85 -8.23 1.08 12.83
N PRO A 86 -8.90 1.56 11.76
CA PRO A 86 -8.85 2.96 11.37
C PRO A 86 -9.85 3.82 12.17
N ALA A 87 -9.42 4.99 12.63
CA ALA A 87 -10.31 6.00 13.22
C ALA A 87 -10.24 7.32 12.42
N GLY A 88 -11.36 7.66 11.76
CA GLY A 88 -11.54 8.94 11.06
C GLY A 88 -12.10 10.07 11.94
N GLY A 89 -12.59 9.72 13.13
CA GLY A 89 -13.22 10.59 14.13
C GLY A 89 -13.87 9.72 15.24
N TRP A 90 -14.58 10.35 16.17
CA TRP A 90 -15.20 9.69 17.33
C TRP A 90 -16.13 8.50 17.02
N PRO A 91 -17.01 8.54 16.00
CA PRO A 91 -17.88 7.39 15.69
C PRO A 91 -17.07 6.16 15.26
N GLN A 92 -16.05 6.35 14.42
CA GLN A 92 -15.17 5.27 13.97
C GLN A 92 -14.29 4.75 15.11
N LEU A 93 -13.79 5.64 15.98
CA LEU A 93 -13.03 5.28 17.17
C LEU A 93 -13.85 4.36 18.07
N THR A 94 -15.07 4.76 18.40
CA THR A 94 -16.00 3.98 19.23
C THR A 94 -16.31 2.64 18.58
N ALA A 95 -16.61 2.64 17.27
CA ALA A 95 -16.86 1.42 16.51
C ALA A 95 -15.68 0.44 16.54
N ALA A 96 -14.45 0.92 16.39
CA ALA A 96 -13.24 0.08 16.49
C ALA A 96 -13.08 -0.54 17.88
N VAL A 97 -13.22 0.28 18.92
CA VAL A 97 -13.02 -0.12 20.32
C VAL A 97 -14.02 -1.19 20.74
N GLU A 98 -15.31 -0.95 20.50
CA GLU A 98 -16.38 -1.86 20.93
C GLU A 98 -16.45 -3.14 20.09
N ASN A 99 -15.83 -3.17 18.90
CA ASN A 99 -15.80 -4.35 18.02
C ASN A 99 -14.45 -5.10 18.05
N GLY A 100 -13.59 -4.84 19.03
CA GLY A 100 -12.49 -5.73 19.34
C GLY A 100 -11.09 -5.25 18.93
N ALA A 101 -10.90 -4.01 18.48
CA ALA A 101 -9.58 -3.50 18.12
C ALA A 101 -8.58 -3.58 19.29
N ASP A 102 -7.32 -3.94 19.02
CA ASP A 102 -6.23 -3.87 20.00
C ASP A 102 -5.54 -2.49 19.97
N ALA A 103 -5.57 -1.83 18.81
CA ALA A 103 -5.04 -0.50 18.60
C ALA A 103 -5.85 0.23 17.52
N VAL A 104 -5.78 1.56 17.52
CA VAL A 104 -6.34 2.40 16.46
C VAL A 104 -5.29 3.34 15.87
N TYR A 105 -5.41 3.64 14.58
CA TYR A 105 -4.62 4.70 13.95
C TYR A 105 -5.49 5.85 13.45
N PHE A 106 -5.07 7.08 13.71
CA PHE A 106 -5.84 8.30 13.44
C PHE A 106 -4.94 9.48 13.06
N GLY A 107 -5.53 10.54 12.53
CA GLY A 107 -4.81 11.78 12.19
C GLY A 107 -5.32 12.96 12.99
N VAL A 108 -4.45 13.95 13.21
CA VAL A 108 -4.74 15.20 13.93
C VAL A 108 -4.41 16.39 13.04
N GLY A 109 -5.44 17.11 12.58
CA GLY A 109 -5.27 18.24 11.65
C GLY A 109 -4.59 17.84 10.32
N ASN A 110 -3.51 18.55 9.96
CA ASN A 110 -2.71 18.37 8.74
C ASN A 110 -1.62 17.28 8.87
N LEU A 111 -0.68 17.23 7.92
CA LEU A 111 0.47 16.30 7.84
C LEU A 111 0.11 14.80 7.86
N ASN A 112 -1.03 14.41 7.27
CA ASN A 112 -1.42 13.01 7.17
C ASN A 112 -2.06 12.64 5.82
N ALA A 113 -1.89 11.38 5.39
CA ALA A 113 -2.24 10.91 4.05
C ALA A 113 -3.77 10.84 3.74
N ARG A 114 -4.62 11.36 4.63
CA ARG A 114 -6.08 11.42 4.46
C ARG A 114 -6.61 12.79 4.90
N ALA A 115 -6.12 13.85 4.25
CA ALA A 115 -6.52 15.24 4.50
C ALA A 115 -8.05 15.48 4.43
N ARG A 116 -8.81 14.59 3.78
CA ARG A 116 -10.29 14.66 3.67
C ARG A 116 -11.07 13.95 4.78
N ALA A 117 -10.41 13.22 5.68
CA ALA A 117 -11.08 12.65 6.84
C ALA A 117 -11.44 13.77 7.82
N SER A 118 -12.46 13.58 8.67
CA SER A 118 -12.84 14.57 9.68
C SER A 118 -11.64 14.92 10.56
N ASN A 119 -10.87 13.89 10.95
CA ASN A 119 -9.70 13.97 11.84
C ASN A 119 -10.05 14.51 13.22
N PHE A 120 -9.18 14.24 14.19
CA PHE A 120 -9.27 14.87 15.49
C PHE A 120 -8.59 16.24 15.46
N THR A 121 -9.01 17.14 16.35
CA THR A 121 -8.29 18.40 16.59
C THR A 121 -7.14 18.18 17.57
N PRO A 122 -6.13 19.07 17.63
CA PRO A 122 -5.06 18.99 18.62
C PRO A 122 -5.58 18.95 20.07
N GLU A 123 -6.67 19.66 20.35
CA GLU A 123 -7.29 19.75 21.67
C GLU A 123 -8.00 18.45 22.08
N GLU A 124 -8.52 17.70 21.12
CA GLU A 124 -9.16 16.39 21.37
C GLU A 124 -8.14 15.28 21.65
N LEU A 125 -6.87 15.45 21.27
CA LEU A 125 -5.86 14.38 21.32
C LEU A 125 -5.69 13.77 22.73
N PRO A 126 -5.57 14.55 23.82
CA PRO A 126 -5.49 13.98 25.17
C PRO A 126 -6.72 13.14 25.54
N GLN A 127 -7.93 13.61 25.16
CA GLN A 127 -9.19 12.90 25.42
C GLN A 127 -9.27 11.59 24.63
N VAL A 128 -8.80 11.58 23.38
CA VAL A 128 -8.73 10.37 22.55
C VAL A 128 -7.81 9.34 23.18
N MET A 129 -6.61 9.75 23.61
CA MET A 129 -5.64 8.85 24.22
C MET A 129 -6.14 8.32 25.58
N GLU A 130 -6.73 9.17 26.41
CA GLU A 130 -7.36 8.74 27.66
C GLU A 130 -8.48 7.71 27.40
N TYR A 131 -9.37 7.97 26.44
CA TYR A 131 -10.44 7.04 26.07
C TYR A 131 -9.90 5.66 25.64
N LEU A 132 -8.80 5.62 24.89
CA LEU A 132 -8.15 4.39 24.44
C LEU A 132 -7.44 3.63 25.57
N HIS A 133 -6.61 4.33 26.34
CA HIS A 133 -5.77 3.71 27.38
C HIS A 133 -6.61 3.14 28.52
N THR A 134 -7.68 3.83 28.93
CA THR A 134 -8.66 3.33 29.92
C THR A 134 -9.36 2.03 29.50
N ARG A 135 -9.33 1.69 28.21
CA ARG A 135 -9.90 0.46 27.63
C ARG A 135 -8.82 -0.54 27.18
N GLY A 136 -7.54 -0.22 27.42
CA GLY A 136 -6.39 -1.07 27.16
C GLY A 136 -5.93 -1.09 25.69
N LEU A 137 -6.40 -0.15 24.86
CA LEU A 137 -6.00 0.00 23.47
C LEU A 137 -4.80 0.93 23.33
N LYS A 138 -4.03 0.74 22.27
CA LYS A 138 -3.00 1.69 21.83
C LYS A 138 -3.53 2.69 20.81
N GLY A 139 -2.98 3.89 20.77
CA GLY A 139 -3.28 4.94 19.80
C GLY A 139 -2.07 5.33 18.96
N TYR A 140 -2.17 5.20 17.64
CA TYR A 140 -1.11 5.56 16.70
C TYR A 140 -1.47 6.80 15.88
N LEU A 141 -0.67 7.86 16.02
CA LEU A 141 -0.85 9.09 15.26
C LEU A 141 -0.18 8.98 13.89
N VAL A 142 -0.90 9.24 12.81
CA VAL A 142 -0.30 9.29 11.47
C VAL A 142 0.32 10.66 11.17
N LEU A 143 1.61 10.65 10.84
CA LEU A 143 2.41 11.75 10.31
C LEU A 143 3.03 11.32 8.96
N ASN A 144 2.23 10.62 8.15
CA ASN A 144 2.68 9.79 7.04
C ASN A 144 2.60 10.50 5.68
N VAL A 145 3.16 11.69 5.59
CA VAL A 145 3.31 12.41 4.33
C VAL A 145 4.76 12.80 4.12
N LEU A 146 5.13 13.17 2.89
CA LEU A 146 6.35 13.94 2.67
C LEU A 146 6.22 15.28 3.39
N ILE A 147 7.30 15.76 4.00
CA ILE A 147 7.32 17.02 4.73
C ILE A 147 8.17 18.01 3.96
N PHE A 148 7.62 19.20 3.68
CA PHE A 148 8.37 20.28 3.06
C PHE A 148 9.13 21.11 4.10
N ASP A 149 10.14 21.87 3.66
CA ASP A 149 11.03 22.64 4.54
C ASP A 149 10.30 23.62 5.47
N ASP A 150 9.20 24.21 5.00
CA ASP A 150 8.35 25.15 5.74
C ASP A 150 7.40 24.47 6.73
N GLU A 151 7.33 23.14 6.72
CA GLU A 151 6.47 22.35 7.61
C GLU A 151 7.25 21.64 8.73
N LEU A 152 8.58 21.76 8.77
CA LEU A 152 9.44 21.06 9.73
C LEU A 152 9.17 21.47 11.19
N GLU A 153 8.83 22.75 11.41
CA GLU A 153 8.48 23.29 12.74
C GLU A 153 7.16 22.70 13.24
N ILE A 154 6.13 22.75 12.40
CA ILE A 154 4.81 22.16 12.69
C ILE A 154 4.92 20.66 12.97
N LEU A 155 5.79 19.95 12.27
CA LEU A 155 6.05 18.54 12.53
C LEU A 155 6.63 18.32 13.94
N ALA A 156 7.66 19.08 14.31
CA ALA A 156 8.32 18.96 15.61
C ALA A 156 7.35 19.29 16.77
N GLU A 157 6.55 20.35 16.64
CA GLU A 157 5.50 20.70 17.60
C GLU A 157 4.47 19.57 17.77
N LYS A 158 4.01 19.01 16.65
CA LYS A 158 3.06 17.88 16.68
C LYS A 158 3.65 16.64 17.33
N ALA A 159 4.92 16.34 17.08
CA ALA A 159 5.60 15.21 17.72
C ALA A 159 5.68 15.39 19.24
N GLN A 160 6.02 16.60 19.71
CA GLN A 160 6.03 16.93 21.13
C GLN A 160 4.64 16.83 21.76
N HIS A 161 3.62 17.37 21.09
CA HIS A 161 2.24 17.29 21.56
C HIS A 161 1.73 15.85 21.63
N ALA A 162 2.07 15.03 20.63
CA ALA A 162 1.76 13.61 20.60
C ALA A 162 2.38 12.87 21.80
N ALA A 163 3.68 13.09 22.06
CA ALA A 163 4.37 12.51 23.20
C ALA A 163 3.74 12.94 24.54
N ARG A 164 3.47 14.23 24.73
CA ARG A 164 2.82 14.75 25.96
C ARG A 164 1.40 14.21 26.16
N SER A 165 0.70 13.90 25.06
CA SER A 165 -0.66 13.35 25.09
C SER A 165 -0.69 11.82 25.27
N GLY A 166 0.46 11.16 25.37
CA GLY A 166 0.56 9.72 25.56
C GLY A 166 0.37 8.88 24.30
N VAL A 167 0.52 9.45 23.09
CA VAL A 167 0.47 8.68 21.83
C VAL A 167 1.50 7.55 21.88
N ASP A 168 1.07 6.31 21.59
CA ASP A 168 1.92 5.13 21.71
C ASP A 168 2.99 5.04 20.61
N ALA A 169 2.66 5.51 19.40
CA ALA A 169 3.60 5.59 18.27
C ALA A 169 3.13 6.57 17.20
N VAL A 170 4.07 7.10 16.43
CA VAL A 170 3.80 7.87 15.21
C VAL A 170 4.11 7.05 13.96
N ILE A 171 3.25 7.12 12.95
CA ILE A 171 3.44 6.45 11.66
C ILE A 171 3.95 7.48 10.64
N VAL A 172 5.17 7.33 10.15
CA VAL A 172 5.89 8.34 9.34
C VAL A 172 6.27 7.82 7.96
N GLN A 173 6.44 8.73 6.99
CA GLN A 173 6.97 8.40 5.65
C GLN A 173 8.33 9.05 5.41
N ASP A 174 8.44 10.34 5.73
CA ASP A 174 9.62 11.14 5.45
C ASP A 174 10.79 10.76 6.37
N ILE A 175 11.98 10.53 5.79
CA ILE A 175 13.14 10.10 6.57
C ILE A 175 13.69 11.23 7.46
N GLY A 176 13.58 12.49 7.04
CA GLY A 176 13.91 13.65 7.86
C GLY A 176 12.97 13.81 9.04
N ALA A 177 11.70 13.41 8.91
CA ALA A 177 10.76 13.37 10.02
C ALA A 177 11.20 12.41 11.12
N VAL A 178 11.80 11.27 10.77
CA VAL A 178 12.35 10.31 11.76
C VAL A 178 13.41 11.01 12.63
N GLU A 179 14.37 11.69 12.01
CA GLU A 179 15.45 12.41 12.72
C GLU A 179 14.91 13.55 13.59
N ILE A 180 13.92 14.30 13.09
CA ILE A 180 13.28 15.37 13.86
C ILE A 180 12.56 14.79 15.09
N ILE A 181 11.74 13.74 14.91
CA ILE A 181 10.93 13.18 16.00
C ILE A 181 11.83 12.61 17.09
N GLN A 182 12.92 11.92 16.73
CA GLN A 182 13.87 11.37 17.72
C GLN A 182 14.51 12.46 18.59
N LYS A 183 14.74 13.66 18.03
CA LYS A 183 15.30 14.79 18.78
C LYS A 183 14.23 15.59 19.53
N ALA A 184 13.07 15.82 18.92
CA ALA A 184 12.00 16.66 19.45
C ALA A 184 11.16 15.94 20.52
N ALA A 185 10.96 14.63 20.37
CA ALA A 185 10.18 13.79 21.26
C ALA A 185 10.91 12.45 21.55
N PRO A 186 12.03 12.48 22.29
CA PRO A 186 12.77 11.26 22.61
C PRO A 186 11.87 10.25 23.35
N GLY A 187 11.93 8.97 22.94
CA GLY A 187 11.12 7.89 23.52
C GLY A 187 9.75 7.68 22.88
N LEU A 188 9.31 8.55 21.97
CA LEU A 188 8.12 8.31 21.15
C LEU A 188 8.44 7.28 20.05
N ALA A 189 7.78 6.12 20.08
CA ALA A 189 8.03 5.06 19.11
C ALA A 189 7.67 5.50 17.69
N ILE A 190 8.49 5.08 16.72
CA ILE A 190 8.34 5.47 15.30
C ILE A 190 8.06 4.22 14.47
N HIS A 191 6.95 4.25 13.75
CA HIS A 191 6.55 3.23 12.79
C HIS A 191 6.71 3.75 11.35
N GLY A 192 7.31 2.96 10.47
CA GLY A 192 7.47 3.28 9.05
C GLY A 192 6.20 2.98 8.25
N SER A 193 5.66 3.99 7.57
CA SER A 193 4.49 3.89 6.70
C SER A 193 4.77 3.02 5.48
N THR A 194 3.73 2.40 4.92
CA THR A 194 3.79 1.71 3.61
C THR A 194 4.27 2.63 2.49
N GLN A 195 4.14 3.95 2.66
CA GLN A 195 4.65 4.96 1.72
C GLN A 195 6.18 5.10 1.73
N MET A 196 6.90 4.45 2.63
CA MET A 196 8.37 4.31 2.56
C MET A 196 8.80 3.27 1.51
N THR A 197 7.85 2.58 0.86
CA THR A 197 8.10 1.58 -0.18
C THR A 197 9.02 0.44 0.31
N ILE A 198 8.83 -0.02 1.55
CA ILE A 198 9.61 -1.13 2.11
C ILE A 198 9.05 -2.46 1.59
N THR A 199 9.78 -3.09 0.67
CA THR A 199 9.42 -4.35 0.01
C THR A 199 10.43 -5.47 0.21
N SER A 200 11.50 -5.23 0.98
CA SER A 200 12.60 -6.18 1.16
C SER A 200 13.16 -6.16 2.59
N ALA A 201 13.94 -7.18 2.95
CA ALA A 201 14.58 -7.24 4.27
C ALA A 201 15.66 -6.17 4.41
N GLU A 202 16.33 -5.82 3.31
CA GLU A 202 17.29 -4.74 3.24
C GLU A 202 16.63 -3.38 3.50
N GLY A 203 15.41 -3.18 2.99
CA GLY A 203 14.60 -2.00 3.31
C GLY A 203 14.14 -1.99 4.77
N ALA A 204 13.79 -3.14 5.34
CA ALA A 204 13.48 -3.26 6.76
C ALA A 204 14.70 -2.99 7.65
N ALA A 205 15.87 -3.48 7.27
CA ALA A 205 17.13 -3.22 7.97
C ALA A 205 17.53 -1.74 7.88
N PHE A 206 17.33 -1.10 6.73
CA PHE A 206 17.49 0.35 6.59
C PHE A 206 16.60 1.10 7.59
N ALA A 207 15.31 0.76 7.66
CA ALA A 207 14.39 1.36 8.61
C ALA A 207 14.80 1.11 10.07
N GLY A 208 15.15 -0.13 10.43
CA GLY A 208 15.60 -0.48 11.78
C GLY A 208 16.89 0.23 12.19
N SER A 209 17.84 0.42 11.26
CA SER A 209 19.07 1.19 11.51
C SER A 209 18.82 2.67 11.83
N ARG A 210 17.60 3.16 11.56
CA ARG A 210 17.14 4.53 11.85
C ARG A 210 16.23 4.60 13.06
N GLY A 211 16.13 3.53 13.86
CA GLY A 211 15.29 3.49 15.05
C GLY A 211 13.80 3.36 14.77
N ILE A 212 13.41 2.93 13.56
CA ILE A 212 12.02 2.55 13.30
C ILE A 212 11.77 1.18 13.92
N GLU A 213 10.78 1.11 14.81
CA GLU A 213 10.48 -0.10 15.60
C GLU A 213 9.53 -1.06 14.88
N ARG A 214 8.69 -0.53 13.97
CA ARG A 214 7.74 -1.30 13.17
C ARG A 214 7.62 -0.74 11.76
N ILE A 215 7.47 -1.59 10.76
CA ILE A 215 7.25 -1.18 9.36
C ILE A 215 5.94 -1.72 8.82
N VAL A 216 5.23 -0.90 8.05
CA VAL A 216 4.10 -1.35 7.24
C VAL A 216 4.64 -1.75 5.87
N VAL A 217 4.61 -3.03 5.54
CA VAL A 217 5.16 -3.53 4.27
C VAL A 217 4.28 -3.13 3.07
N GLY A 218 4.85 -3.21 1.87
CA GLY A 218 4.12 -2.99 0.62
C GLY A 218 2.91 -3.91 0.47
N ARG A 219 1.81 -3.41 -0.11
CA ARG A 219 0.56 -4.16 -0.33
C ARG A 219 0.67 -5.14 -1.50
N GLU A 220 1.77 -5.04 -2.24
CA GLU A 220 2.12 -5.80 -3.42
C GLU A 220 2.94 -7.05 -3.10
N LEU A 221 3.29 -7.27 -1.82
CA LEU A 221 4.04 -8.43 -1.37
C LEU A 221 3.15 -9.66 -1.19
N SER A 222 3.68 -10.82 -1.56
CA SER A 222 3.11 -12.12 -1.19
C SER A 222 3.42 -12.46 0.27
N ILE A 223 2.69 -13.42 0.86
CA ILE A 223 2.97 -13.91 2.22
C ILE A 223 4.40 -14.45 2.33
N ARG A 224 4.91 -15.08 1.27
CA ARG A 224 6.31 -15.54 1.18
C ARG A 224 7.29 -14.37 1.21
N ASP A 225 7.00 -13.30 0.48
CA ASP A 225 7.84 -12.08 0.51
C ASP A 225 7.82 -11.46 1.91
N ILE A 226 6.64 -11.37 2.55
CA ILE A 226 6.47 -10.85 3.91
C ILE A 226 7.28 -11.67 4.91
N ALA A 227 7.24 -13.00 4.84
CA ALA A 227 8.06 -13.88 5.68
C ALA A 227 9.57 -13.62 5.51
N SER A 228 9.99 -13.33 4.27
CA SER A 228 11.39 -13.00 3.96
C SER A 228 11.82 -11.62 4.46
N VAL A 229 10.87 -10.69 4.63
CA VAL A 229 11.09 -9.37 5.26
C VAL A 229 11.16 -9.52 6.78
N ALA A 230 10.26 -10.32 7.37
CA ALA A 230 10.18 -10.54 8.82
C ALA A 230 11.37 -11.31 9.41
N THR A 231 12.08 -12.12 8.60
CA THR A 231 13.26 -12.88 9.03
C THR A 231 14.43 -12.69 8.07
N PRO A 232 15.29 -11.69 8.29
CA PRO A 232 16.54 -11.55 7.54
C PRO A 232 17.42 -12.80 7.76
N GLY A 233 17.59 -13.63 6.73
CA GLY A 233 18.45 -14.83 6.75
C GLY A 233 17.75 -16.19 6.72
N SER A 234 16.42 -16.27 6.63
CA SER A 234 15.69 -17.55 6.52
C SER A 234 15.84 -18.27 5.17
N ASN A 235 16.48 -17.64 4.19
CA ASN A 235 16.78 -18.27 2.90
C ASN A 235 18.18 -18.92 2.94
N PRO A 236 18.30 -20.25 2.71
CA PRO A 236 19.58 -20.97 2.74
C PRO A 236 20.60 -20.49 1.69
N ASP A 237 20.18 -19.74 0.68
CA ASP A 237 21.06 -19.13 -0.33
C ASP A 237 21.76 -17.83 0.13
N SER A 238 21.50 -17.38 1.37
CA SER A 238 22.05 -16.12 1.89
C SER A 238 23.40 -16.30 2.58
N ASN A 239 24.49 -16.04 1.85
CA ASN A 239 25.82 -15.74 2.44
C ASN A 239 25.91 -14.30 2.98
N LEU A 240 24.77 -13.63 3.20
CA LEU A 240 24.75 -12.26 3.70
C LEU A 240 24.89 -12.29 5.22
N SER A 241 25.99 -11.72 5.72
CA SER A 241 26.24 -11.55 7.15
C SER A 241 24.99 -11.00 7.86
N ARG A 242 24.61 -11.61 9.00
CA ARG A 242 23.55 -11.09 9.88
C ARG A 242 23.76 -9.58 10.05
N THR A 243 22.79 -8.79 9.59
CA THR A 243 22.77 -7.36 9.86
C THR A 243 22.75 -7.17 11.38
N THR A 244 23.60 -6.30 11.91
CA THR A 244 23.64 -5.99 13.35
C THR A 244 22.50 -5.07 13.78
N ALA A 245 21.79 -4.46 12.83
CA ALA A 245 20.63 -3.61 13.10
C ALA A 245 19.44 -4.44 13.62
N PRO A 246 18.69 -3.93 14.61
CA PRO A 246 17.46 -4.57 15.08
C PRO A 246 16.45 -4.69 13.93
N THR A 247 15.82 -5.86 13.80
CA THR A 247 14.77 -6.09 12.81
C THR A 247 13.46 -5.47 13.30
N PRO A 248 12.86 -4.51 12.59
CA PRO A 248 11.57 -3.94 12.97
C PRO A 248 10.46 -4.99 12.96
N GLU A 249 9.43 -4.78 13.79
CA GLU A 249 8.18 -5.51 13.69
C GLU A 249 7.52 -5.31 12.32
N VAL A 250 6.82 -6.32 11.82
CA VAL A 250 6.12 -6.25 10.53
C VAL A 250 4.61 -6.07 10.73
N GLU A 251 4.08 -5.01 10.12
CA GLU A 251 2.66 -4.70 9.99
C GLU A 251 2.22 -4.87 8.53
N ALA A 252 1.05 -5.48 8.28
CA ALA A 252 0.53 -5.68 6.94
C ALA A 252 -0.91 -5.17 6.81
N PHE A 253 -1.23 -4.52 5.68
CA PHE A 253 -2.61 -4.26 5.32
C PHE A 253 -3.33 -5.57 5.03
N VAL A 254 -4.50 -5.76 5.64
CA VAL A 254 -5.29 -7.00 5.47
C VAL A 254 -6.64 -6.76 4.82
N HIS A 255 -7.17 -5.53 4.87
CA HIS A 255 -8.49 -5.25 4.33
C HIS A 255 -8.64 -3.83 3.80
N GLY A 256 -9.54 -3.66 2.83
CA GLY A 256 -9.96 -2.36 2.31
C GLY A 256 -9.40 -2.00 0.94
N ALA A 257 -9.38 -0.71 0.61
CA ALA A 257 -9.05 -0.24 -0.73
C ALA A 257 -7.60 -0.58 -1.14
N LEU A 258 -7.44 -1.44 -2.15
CA LEU A 258 -6.14 -1.76 -2.73
C LEU A 258 -5.67 -0.59 -3.62
N CYS A 259 -4.44 -0.14 -3.40
CA CYS A 259 -3.77 0.81 -4.28
C CYS A 259 -3.23 0.04 -5.50
N VAL A 260 -3.36 0.59 -6.70
CA VAL A 260 -2.76 -0.04 -7.89
C VAL A 260 -1.27 0.23 -7.98
N SER A 261 -0.84 1.39 -7.47
CA SER A 261 0.55 1.83 -7.49
C SER A 261 1.25 1.47 -6.19
N TYR A 262 2.53 1.14 -6.28
CA TYR A 262 3.41 1.04 -5.14
C TYR A 262 3.29 2.28 -4.27
N SER A 263 3.06 2.06 -2.97
CA SER A 263 2.83 3.14 -2.02
C SER A 263 4.06 4.04 -1.91
N GLY A 264 3.85 5.36 -1.99
CA GLY A 264 4.93 6.35 -2.03
C GLY A 264 5.52 6.63 -3.41
N GLN A 265 5.01 5.98 -4.48
CA GLN A 265 5.57 6.07 -5.85
C GLN A 265 4.51 6.47 -6.90
N CYS A 266 3.49 7.24 -6.50
CA CYS A 266 2.38 7.64 -7.38
C CYS A 266 2.33 9.16 -7.58
N PHE A 267 2.61 9.61 -8.82
CA PHE A 267 2.67 11.04 -9.17
C PHE A 267 1.48 11.52 -10.01
N SER A 268 0.54 10.65 -10.37
CA SER A 268 -0.63 10.98 -11.21
C SER A 268 -1.43 12.20 -10.75
N SER A 269 -1.73 12.29 -9.45
CA SER A 269 -2.53 13.39 -8.90
C SER A 269 -1.74 14.71 -8.89
N GLU A 270 -0.41 14.64 -8.77
CA GLU A 270 0.46 15.80 -8.80
C GLU A 270 0.57 16.33 -10.23
N ALA A 271 0.92 15.46 -11.18
CA ALA A 271 1.07 15.77 -12.60
C ALA A 271 -0.16 16.51 -13.17
N TRP A 272 -1.36 15.98 -12.93
CA TRP A 272 -2.59 16.54 -13.54
C TRP A 272 -3.28 17.60 -12.68
N GLY A 273 -3.16 17.51 -11.35
CA GLY A 273 -4.00 18.27 -10.42
C GLY A 273 -3.27 19.29 -9.55
N GLY A 274 -1.93 19.20 -9.43
CA GLY A 274 -1.15 19.87 -8.39
C GLY A 274 -1.56 19.38 -6.99
N ARG A 275 -1.81 18.07 -6.87
CA ARG A 275 -2.28 17.40 -5.66
C ARG A 275 -1.42 16.18 -5.40
N SER A 276 -0.49 16.25 -4.45
CA SER A 276 0.36 15.11 -4.16
C SER A 276 -0.42 13.95 -3.52
N ALA A 277 -0.41 12.78 -4.18
CA ALA A 277 -0.95 11.55 -3.60
C ALA A 277 -0.11 11.10 -2.40
N ASN A 278 1.20 11.35 -2.45
CA ASN A 278 2.16 11.08 -1.38
C ASN A 278 1.95 11.99 -0.15
N ARG A 279 1.23 13.11 -0.32
CA ARG A 279 0.81 14.02 0.76
C ARG A 279 -0.68 13.94 1.11
N GLY A 280 -1.34 12.84 0.74
CA GLY A 280 -2.73 12.57 1.14
C GLY A 280 -3.81 13.25 0.32
N GLN A 281 -3.45 13.87 -0.80
CA GLN A 281 -4.37 14.58 -1.68
C GLN A 281 -4.82 13.76 -2.90
N CYS A 282 -4.58 12.44 -2.89
CA CYS A 282 -4.87 11.51 -3.99
C CYS A 282 -6.28 11.72 -4.59
N ALA A 283 -6.31 11.96 -5.91
CA ALA A 283 -7.51 12.18 -6.70
C ALA A 283 -8.15 10.88 -7.21
N GLN A 284 -7.51 9.73 -6.96
CA GLN A 284 -7.92 8.40 -7.43
C GLN A 284 -7.95 8.29 -8.97
N ALA A 285 -6.91 8.83 -9.63
CA ALA A 285 -6.71 8.76 -11.07
C ALA A 285 -6.80 7.32 -11.62
N CYS A 286 -6.29 6.32 -10.89
CA CYS A 286 -6.41 4.90 -11.26
C CYS A 286 -7.84 4.35 -11.33
N ARG A 287 -8.83 5.13 -10.86
CA ARG A 287 -10.26 4.79 -10.89
C ARG A 287 -11.01 5.50 -12.03
N LEU A 288 -10.30 6.21 -12.90
CA LEU A 288 -10.85 6.75 -14.15
C LEU A 288 -10.95 5.67 -15.21
N ASP A 289 -11.75 5.94 -16.23
CA ASP A 289 -11.84 5.14 -17.44
C ASP A 289 -10.64 5.39 -18.35
N TYR A 290 -10.14 4.30 -18.95
CA TYR A 290 -9.02 4.31 -19.88
C TYR A 290 -9.32 3.42 -21.08
N GLY A 291 -9.02 3.91 -22.28
CA GLY A 291 -8.93 3.08 -23.48
C GLY A 291 -7.58 2.35 -23.52
N LEU A 292 -7.56 1.12 -24.04
CA LEU A 292 -6.31 0.38 -24.26
C LEU A 292 -5.89 0.49 -25.73
N LEU A 293 -4.75 1.13 -25.99
CA LEU A 293 -4.14 1.16 -27.31
C LEU A 293 -3.05 0.09 -27.38
N VAL A 294 -3.08 -0.72 -28.43
CA VAL A 294 -2.06 -1.74 -28.72
C VAL A 294 -1.54 -1.46 -30.12
N ASP A 295 -0.25 -1.21 -30.25
CA ASP A 295 0.43 -0.90 -31.52
C ASP A 295 -0.25 0.27 -32.28
N GLY A 296 -0.74 1.26 -31.52
CA GLY A 296 -1.42 2.45 -32.04
C GLY A 296 -2.93 2.31 -32.22
N GLU A 297 -3.48 1.10 -32.13
CA GLU A 297 -4.90 0.82 -32.40
C GLU A 297 -5.71 0.62 -31.11
N LEU A 298 -6.92 1.19 -31.05
CA LEU A 298 -7.79 1.07 -29.89
C LEU A 298 -8.40 -0.32 -29.81
N LYS A 299 -8.03 -1.10 -28.79
CA LYS A 299 -8.58 -2.42 -28.52
C LYS A 299 -9.96 -2.30 -27.87
N TYR A 300 -10.98 -2.91 -28.49
CA TYR A 300 -12.32 -2.99 -27.90
C TYR A 300 -12.33 -4.00 -26.75
N LEU A 301 -12.62 -3.53 -25.54
CA LEU A 301 -12.67 -4.33 -24.31
C LEU A 301 -14.10 -4.51 -23.75
N GLY A 302 -15.13 -4.15 -24.53
CA GLY A 302 -16.53 -4.26 -24.11
C GLY A 302 -16.84 -3.39 -22.88
N ASP A 303 -17.28 -4.04 -21.79
CA ASP A 303 -17.65 -3.40 -20.52
C ASP A 303 -16.47 -3.21 -19.55
N VAL A 304 -15.25 -3.45 -20.00
CA VAL A 304 -14.01 -3.24 -19.24
C VAL A 304 -13.40 -1.90 -19.61
N GLN A 305 -13.52 -0.93 -18.71
CA GLN A 305 -13.06 0.46 -18.92
C GLN A 305 -12.11 0.96 -17.81
N TYR A 306 -12.10 0.31 -16.65
CA TYR A 306 -11.33 0.77 -15.48
C TYR A 306 -10.05 -0.06 -15.32
N LEU A 307 -9.14 0.11 -16.27
CA LEU A 307 -7.97 -0.77 -16.49
C LEU A 307 -6.94 -0.76 -15.35
N LEU A 308 -7.01 0.23 -14.45
CA LEU A 308 -6.12 0.37 -13.29
C LEU A 308 -6.87 0.30 -11.94
N SER A 309 -8.12 -0.17 -11.94
CA SER A 309 -9.01 -0.13 -10.78
C SER A 309 -9.14 -1.51 -10.11
N PRO A 310 -8.34 -1.82 -9.07
CA PRO A 310 -8.36 -3.13 -8.44
C PRO A 310 -9.61 -3.36 -7.56
N GLN A 311 -9.91 -4.63 -7.32
CA GLN A 311 -10.85 -5.05 -6.26
C GLN A 311 -10.34 -4.62 -4.86
N ASP A 312 -11.15 -4.81 -3.81
CA ASP A 312 -10.75 -4.52 -2.43
C ASP A 312 -9.99 -5.71 -1.82
N LEU A 313 -8.96 -5.41 -1.02
CA LEU A 313 -8.20 -6.42 -0.29
C LEU A 313 -9.08 -7.05 0.79
N SER A 314 -9.01 -8.36 0.93
CA SER A 314 -9.50 -9.12 2.07
C SER A 314 -8.60 -10.33 2.33
N ALA A 315 -7.95 -10.32 3.49
CA ALA A 315 -7.03 -11.38 3.93
C ALA A 315 -7.56 -12.12 5.17
N VAL A 316 -8.85 -12.01 5.49
CA VAL A 316 -9.46 -12.58 6.71
C VAL A 316 -9.21 -14.09 6.83
N GLU A 317 -9.29 -14.83 5.73
CA GLU A 317 -8.98 -16.27 5.68
C GLU A 317 -7.48 -16.59 5.62
N LEU A 318 -6.64 -15.59 5.35
CA LEU A 318 -5.18 -15.70 5.28
C LEU A 318 -4.49 -15.27 6.59
N VAL A 319 -5.26 -14.90 7.61
CA VAL A 319 -4.75 -14.47 8.93
C VAL A 319 -3.81 -15.50 9.55
N PRO A 320 -4.12 -16.82 9.57
CA PRO A 320 -3.18 -17.80 10.13
C PRO A 320 -1.84 -17.84 9.39
N GLN A 321 -1.85 -17.78 8.07
CA GLN A 321 -0.65 -17.81 7.23
C GLN A 321 0.18 -16.54 7.41
N LEU A 322 -0.46 -15.36 7.46
CA LEU A 322 0.24 -14.11 7.71
C LEU A 322 0.84 -14.05 9.12
N MET A 323 0.14 -14.57 10.12
CA MET A 323 0.67 -14.68 11.49
C MET A 323 1.93 -15.56 11.51
N LEU A 324 1.89 -16.72 10.84
CA LEU A 324 3.06 -17.60 10.70
C LEU A 324 4.18 -16.99 9.84
N ALA A 325 3.87 -16.03 8.96
CA ALA A 325 4.86 -15.27 8.21
C ALA A 325 5.53 -14.15 9.04
N GLY A 326 5.16 -14.01 10.33
CA GLY A 326 5.76 -13.03 11.23
C GLY A 326 5.08 -11.66 11.22
N VAL A 327 3.86 -11.54 10.67
CA VAL A 327 3.07 -10.32 10.81
C VAL A 327 2.61 -10.18 12.26
N THR A 328 2.97 -9.04 12.87
CA THR A 328 2.68 -8.71 14.28
C THR A 328 1.49 -7.77 14.44
N SER A 329 1.11 -7.04 13.40
CA SER A 329 -0.06 -6.15 13.38
C SER A 329 -0.81 -6.22 12.05
N PHE A 330 -2.11 -6.47 12.13
CA PHE A 330 -3.03 -6.54 11.00
C PHE A 330 -3.79 -5.23 10.87
N LYS A 331 -3.45 -4.47 9.82
CA LYS A 331 -3.98 -3.14 9.58
C LYS A 331 -5.17 -3.15 8.63
N ILE A 332 -6.28 -2.58 9.09
CA ILE A 332 -7.49 -2.40 8.30
C ILE A 332 -7.46 -1.00 7.66
N GLU A 333 -7.52 -0.88 6.33
CA GLU A 333 -7.62 0.41 5.65
C GLU A 333 -9.05 0.95 5.70
N GLY A 334 -9.27 2.11 6.29
CA GLY A 334 -10.63 2.66 6.32
C GLY A 334 -10.86 4.01 6.95
N ARG A 335 -9.85 4.89 7.09
CA ARG A 335 -10.04 6.19 7.78
C ARG A 335 -11.09 7.12 7.16
N LEU A 336 -11.44 6.92 5.88
CA LEU A 336 -12.52 7.64 5.18
C LEU A 336 -13.86 6.88 5.20
N LYS A 337 -13.94 5.73 5.88
CA LYS A 337 -15.13 4.89 5.94
C LYS A 337 -16.00 5.24 7.14
N GLY A 338 -17.28 4.88 7.05
CA GLY A 338 -18.22 5.04 8.15
C GLY A 338 -17.98 4.05 9.29
N PRO A 339 -18.55 4.31 10.48
CA PRO A 339 -18.40 3.43 11.64
C PRO A 339 -18.86 1.99 11.39
N ASP A 340 -19.91 1.76 10.59
CA ASP A 340 -20.39 0.40 10.27
C ASP A 340 -19.32 -0.45 9.55
N TYR A 341 -18.54 0.16 8.67
CA TYR A 341 -17.37 -0.49 8.06
C TYR A 341 -16.32 -0.85 9.09
N VAL A 342 -16.01 0.08 9.98
CA VAL A 342 -15.01 -0.13 11.02
C VAL A 342 -15.45 -1.23 11.99
N ALA A 343 -16.70 -1.21 12.43
CA ALA A 343 -17.30 -2.23 13.30
C ALA A 343 -17.21 -3.62 12.65
N MET A 344 -17.76 -3.76 11.43
CA MET A 344 -17.83 -5.04 10.74
C MET A 344 -16.44 -5.62 10.48
N THR A 345 -15.52 -4.81 9.94
CA THR A 345 -14.17 -5.28 9.61
C THR A 345 -13.35 -5.59 10.86
N THR A 346 -13.40 -4.75 11.89
CA THR A 346 -12.67 -5.00 13.14
C THR A 346 -13.12 -6.32 13.78
N ARG A 347 -14.44 -6.56 13.83
CA ARG A 347 -15.01 -7.78 14.40
C ARG A 347 -14.51 -9.05 13.72
N VAL A 348 -14.58 -9.13 12.39
CA VAL A 348 -14.16 -10.36 11.67
C VAL A 348 -12.66 -10.62 11.77
N TYR A 349 -11.83 -9.57 11.81
CA TYR A 349 -10.40 -9.75 12.02
C TYR A 349 -10.08 -10.14 13.46
N ARG A 350 -10.81 -9.61 14.46
CA ARG A 350 -10.70 -10.07 15.85
C ARG A 350 -11.00 -11.57 15.97
N GLU A 351 -12.11 -12.01 15.37
CA GLU A 351 -12.50 -13.43 15.33
C GLU A 351 -11.42 -14.29 14.65
N ALA A 352 -10.93 -13.88 13.49
CA ALA A 352 -9.90 -14.60 12.75
C ALA A 352 -8.58 -14.71 13.53
N VAL A 353 -8.14 -13.62 14.17
CA VAL A 353 -6.91 -13.60 14.96
C VAL A 353 -7.04 -14.43 16.23
N ASP A 354 -8.16 -14.34 16.95
CA ASP A 354 -8.37 -15.16 18.15
C ASP A 354 -8.44 -16.65 17.83
N ALA A 355 -9.12 -17.02 16.73
CA ALA A 355 -9.14 -18.40 16.26
C ALA A 355 -7.74 -18.89 15.90
N ALA A 356 -6.99 -18.13 15.08
CA ALA A 356 -5.64 -18.49 14.68
C ALA A 356 -4.69 -18.60 15.89
N TRP A 357 -4.77 -17.66 16.84
CA TRP A 357 -3.95 -17.66 18.04
C TRP A 357 -4.28 -18.83 18.97
N LYS A 358 -5.58 -19.13 19.17
CA LYS A 358 -6.03 -20.29 19.95
C LYS A 358 -5.52 -21.59 19.34
N ASP A 359 -5.59 -21.73 18.02
CA ASP A 359 -5.04 -22.90 17.34
C ASP A 359 -3.51 -22.97 17.54
N TYR A 360 -2.80 -21.85 17.39
CA TYR A 360 -1.35 -21.77 17.59
C TYR A 360 -0.90 -22.23 18.99
N ILE A 361 -1.51 -21.70 20.06
CA ILE A 361 -1.12 -22.04 21.44
C ILE A 361 -1.45 -23.48 21.84
N ASN A 362 -2.47 -24.08 21.23
CA ASN A 362 -2.87 -25.48 21.51
C ASN A 362 -2.04 -26.49 20.71
N SER A 363 -1.13 -26.03 19.86
CA SER A 363 -0.37 -26.88 18.93
C SER A 363 0.96 -27.30 19.53
N SER A 364 1.16 -28.61 19.70
CA SER A 364 2.41 -29.17 20.22
C SER A 364 3.57 -29.12 19.21
N ASN A 365 3.28 -29.03 17.90
CA ASN A 365 4.28 -28.94 16.83
C ASN A 365 3.75 -28.12 15.64
N ILE A 366 4.34 -26.94 15.41
CA ILE A 366 3.96 -25.96 14.37
C ILE A 366 3.99 -26.59 12.96
N SER A 367 4.95 -27.49 12.68
CA SER A 367 5.13 -28.10 11.35
C SER A 367 4.01 -29.07 10.96
N ASN A 368 3.29 -29.63 11.94
CA ASN A 368 2.32 -30.72 11.76
C ASN A 368 0.86 -30.28 11.98
N THR A 369 0.61 -28.96 12.05
CA THR A 369 -0.68 -28.44 12.53
C THR A 369 -1.65 -28.01 11.43
N LYS A 370 -2.95 -28.10 11.74
CA LYS A 370 -4.07 -27.48 11.00
C LYS A 370 -4.12 -25.93 11.10
N ILE A 371 -3.02 -25.27 11.50
CA ILE A 371 -2.94 -23.80 11.49
C ILE A 371 -2.95 -23.36 10.03
N GLY A 372 -4.04 -22.70 9.60
CA GLY A 372 -4.24 -22.37 8.17
C GLY A 372 -5.68 -22.51 7.66
N ASN A 373 -6.56 -23.19 8.39
CA ASN A 373 -7.91 -23.52 7.92
C ASN A 373 -9.01 -22.58 8.42
N PHE A 374 -8.67 -21.36 8.85
CA PHE A 374 -9.70 -20.39 9.23
C PHE A 374 -10.57 -20.09 8.01
N LYS A 375 -11.88 -20.32 8.15
CA LYS A 375 -12.89 -19.99 7.15
C LYS A 375 -13.88 -19.03 7.78
N LEU A 376 -14.12 -17.93 7.08
CA LEU A 376 -15.14 -16.99 7.52
C LEU A 376 -16.49 -17.64 7.25
N ASP A 377 -17.42 -17.51 8.20
CA ASP A 377 -18.76 -18.05 7.99
C ASP A 377 -19.46 -17.33 6.81
N PRO A 378 -20.39 -17.99 6.10
CA PRO A 378 -21.05 -17.41 4.93
C PRO A 378 -21.83 -16.12 5.21
N VAL A 379 -22.37 -15.96 6.44
CA VAL A 379 -23.12 -14.76 6.83
C VAL A 379 -22.15 -13.58 6.96
N SER A 380 -21.08 -13.72 7.72
CA SER A 380 -20.06 -12.67 7.85
C SER A 380 -19.39 -12.35 6.52
N THR A 381 -19.22 -13.34 5.64
CA THR A 381 -18.74 -13.10 4.26
C THR A 381 -19.70 -12.20 3.48
N SER A 382 -21.00 -12.50 3.53
CA SER A 382 -22.04 -11.69 2.87
C SER A 382 -22.11 -10.27 3.47
N GLU A 383 -22.01 -10.14 4.79
CA GLU A 383 -21.98 -8.85 5.50
C GLU A 383 -20.76 -8.01 5.08
N LEU A 384 -19.57 -8.61 4.92
CA LEU A 384 -18.39 -7.90 4.42
C LEU A 384 -18.59 -7.35 3.00
N HIS A 385 -19.13 -8.18 2.09
CA HIS A 385 -19.46 -7.74 0.73
C HIS A 385 -20.47 -6.58 0.75
N GLN A 386 -21.49 -6.69 1.62
CA GLN A 386 -22.54 -5.69 1.76
C GLN A 386 -22.00 -4.34 2.24
N VAL A 387 -21.12 -4.34 3.23
CA VAL A 387 -20.60 -3.12 3.85
C VAL A 387 -19.60 -2.42 2.95
N PHE A 388 -18.69 -3.17 2.31
CA PHE A 388 -17.80 -2.60 1.29
C PHE A 388 -17.10 -3.64 0.41
N ALA A 389 -17.67 -3.91 -0.77
CA ALA A 389 -16.94 -4.54 -1.89
C ALA A 389 -17.15 -3.78 -3.20
N ARG A 390 -16.09 -3.65 -4.01
CA ARG A 390 -16.17 -3.19 -5.41
C ARG A 390 -16.44 -4.36 -6.35
N GLY A 391 -17.65 -4.91 -6.28
CA GLY A 391 -18.10 -5.97 -7.19
C GLY A 391 -17.84 -5.59 -8.65
N GLN A 392 -17.20 -6.50 -9.38
CA GLN A 392 -16.86 -6.31 -10.79
C GLN A 392 -17.71 -7.21 -11.68
N ASP A 393 -17.87 -8.50 -11.34
CA ASP A 393 -18.76 -9.45 -12.01
C ASP A 393 -18.97 -10.71 -11.14
N VAL A 394 -19.62 -11.74 -11.71
CA VAL A 394 -19.93 -13.01 -11.03
C VAL A 394 -18.68 -13.76 -10.56
N GLY A 395 -17.55 -13.63 -11.26
CA GLY A 395 -16.27 -14.25 -10.87
C GLY A 395 -15.41 -13.36 -9.97
N ASN A 396 -15.79 -12.09 -9.82
CA ASN A 396 -15.03 -11.04 -9.14
C ASN A 396 -15.98 -10.20 -8.27
N LEU A 397 -16.41 -10.79 -7.15
CA LEU A 397 -17.43 -10.23 -6.26
C LEU A 397 -16.96 -8.98 -5.48
N GLY A 398 -15.72 -8.55 -5.67
CA GLY A 398 -15.19 -7.27 -5.20
C GLY A 398 -14.22 -7.36 -4.02
N LEU A 399 -14.07 -8.53 -3.41
CA LEU A 399 -13.04 -8.82 -2.42
C LEU A 399 -12.01 -9.79 -3.03
N THR A 400 -10.72 -9.53 -2.82
CA THR A 400 -9.60 -10.31 -3.33
C THR A 400 -8.49 -10.40 -2.28
N SER A 401 -7.70 -11.47 -2.30
CA SER A 401 -6.43 -11.56 -1.55
C SER A 401 -5.35 -10.61 -2.09
N GLY A 402 -5.60 -9.95 -3.22
CA GLY A 402 -4.64 -9.04 -3.84
C GLY A 402 -3.42 -9.82 -4.34
N PHE A 403 -2.24 -9.45 -3.83
CA PHE A 403 -0.97 -10.10 -4.16
C PHE A 403 -0.46 -11.03 -3.06
N LEU A 404 -1.22 -11.23 -1.97
CA LEU A 404 -0.79 -12.04 -0.82
C LEU A 404 -0.49 -13.50 -1.20
N GLU A 405 -1.20 -14.04 -2.19
CA GLU A 405 -0.96 -15.39 -2.73
C GLU A 405 0.01 -15.41 -3.93
N GLY A 406 0.63 -14.27 -4.25
CA GLY A 406 1.48 -14.06 -5.42
C GLY A 406 0.80 -13.25 -6.54
N PRO A 407 1.50 -13.02 -7.68
CA PRO A 407 0.94 -12.33 -8.83
C PRO A 407 -0.33 -13.03 -9.36
N GLN A 408 -1.45 -12.31 -9.37
CA GLN A 408 -2.75 -12.77 -9.89
C GLN A 408 -3.35 -11.70 -10.82
N HIS A 409 -2.64 -11.38 -11.91
CA HIS A 409 -3.01 -10.23 -12.76
C HIS A 409 -4.43 -10.31 -13.32
N GLN A 410 -4.97 -11.52 -13.55
CA GLN A 410 -6.35 -11.74 -14.04
C GLN A 410 -7.43 -11.44 -13.00
N LYS A 411 -7.15 -11.62 -11.70
CA LYS A 411 -8.12 -11.44 -10.62
C LYS A 411 -8.08 -10.05 -9.99
N VAL A 412 -6.89 -9.45 -9.85
CA VAL A 412 -6.76 -8.18 -9.13
C VAL A 412 -7.55 -7.06 -9.81
N VAL A 413 -7.52 -6.99 -11.15
CA VAL A 413 -8.25 -6.01 -11.95
C VAL A 413 -9.11 -6.69 -13.02
N ARG A 414 -10.43 -6.67 -12.80
CA ARG A 414 -11.43 -6.97 -13.83
C ARG A 414 -11.77 -5.71 -14.64
N GLY A 415 -11.96 -4.57 -13.96
CA GLY A 415 -12.13 -3.26 -14.58
C GLY A 415 -13.54 -2.90 -15.07
N ARG A 416 -14.61 -3.46 -14.47
CA ARG A 416 -16.01 -3.10 -14.79
C ARG A 416 -16.45 -1.80 -14.11
N ALA A 417 -16.14 -1.69 -12.81
CA ALA A 417 -16.72 -0.66 -11.96
C ALA A 417 -15.70 -0.14 -10.92
N PRO A 418 -15.60 1.18 -10.72
CA PRO A 418 -14.65 1.73 -9.75
C PRO A 418 -15.26 1.95 -8.36
N ARG A 419 -16.56 1.65 -8.17
CA ARG A 419 -17.34 2.01 -6.97
C ARG A 419 -17.83 0.77 -6.22
N HIS A 420 -18.23 0.99 -4.97
CA HIS A 420 -18.89 -0.03 -4.16
C HIS A 420 -20.17 -0.52 -4.85
N ARG A 421 -20.36 -1.84 -4.86
CA ARG A 421 -21.57 -2.50 -5.39
C ARG A 421 -22.40 -3.19 -4.31
N GLY A 422 -21.75 -3.74 -3.29
CA GLY A 422 -22.41 -4.52 -2.26
C GLY A 422 -22.48 -6.01 -2.62
N LEU A 423 -23.52 -6.69 -2.18
CA LEU A 423 -23.70 -8.13 -2.37
C LEU A 423 -24.35 -8.44 -3.73
N LEU A 424 -23.84 -9.40 -4.49
CA LEU A 424 -24.43 -9.79 -5.77
C LEU A 424 -25.77 -10.51 -5.52
N LEU A 425 -26.87 -10.00 -6.08
CA LEU A 425 -28.17 -10.68 -6.03
C LEU A 425 -28.41 -11.59 -7.23
N GLY A 426 -27.71 -11.39 -8.35
CA GLY A 426 -27.82 -12.25 -9.53
C GLY A 426 -27.90 -11.46 -10.84
N ASN A 427 -28.41 -12.11 -11.88
CA ASN A 427 -28.65 -11.49 -13.19
C ASN A 427 -30.16 -11.28 -13.40
N VAL A 428 -30.52 -10.22 -14.13
CA VAL A 428 -31.89 -10.05 -14.64
C VAL A 428 -32.18 -11.17 -15.63
N GLU A 429 -33.08 -12.08 -15.29
CA GLU A 429 -33.57 -13.14 -16.19
C GLU A 429 -34.61 -12.58 -17.16
N ARG A 430 -35.50 -11.74 -16.65
CA ARG A 430 -36.61 -11.16 -17.42
C ARG A 430 -37.00 -9.80 -16.87
N VAL A 431 -37.32 -8.87 -17.75
CA VAL A 431 -37.93 -7.59 -17.39
C VAL A 431 -39.43 -7.67 -17.67
N ILE A 432 -40.26 -7.31 -16.69
CA ILE A 432 -41.70 -7.26 -16.81
C ILE A 432 -42.12 -5.79 -16.82
N SER A 433 -42.58 -5.34 -17.99
CA SER A 433 -43.18 -4.01 -18.16
C SER A 433 -44.66 -4.05 -17.78
N GLY A 434 -45.09 -3.25 -16.82
CA GLY A 434 -46.51 -3.06 -16.56
C GLY A 434 -47.19 -2.40 -17.76
N THR A 435 -48.07 -3.12 -18.46
CA THR A 435 -49.10 -2.47 -19.28
C THR A 435 -50.11 -1.86 -18.30
N GLY A 436 -50.31 -0.55 -18.38
CA GLY A 436 -51.35 0.10 -17.58
C GLY A 436 -52.71 -0.46 -17.98
N SER A 437 -53.22 -1.45 -17.23
CA SER A 437 -54.62 -1.81 -17.26
C SER A 437 -55.36 -0.84 -16.34
N ASN A 438 -56.16 0.04 -16.95
CA ASN A 438 -57.15 0.84 -16.24
C ASN A 438 -58.04 -0.09 -15.42
N ASN A 439 -57.95 -0.04 -14.09
CA ASN A 439 -59.06 -0.39 -13.21
C ASN A 439 -58.95 0.37 -11.89
N GLY A 440 -59.83 1.38 -11.74
CA GLY A 440 -60.36 1.81 -10.44
C GLY A 440 -59.61 2.89 -9.66
N ALA A 441 -59.91 4.15 -9.96
CA ALA A 441 -60.00 5.30 -9.04
C ALA A 441 -58.86 5.62 -8.05
N MET A 442 -57.99 6.57 -8.42
CA MET A 442 -57.84 7.88 -7.74
C MET A 442 -56.79 8.76 -8.44
N SER A 443 -57.26 9.92 -8.93
CA SER A 443 -56.54 11.17 -9.22
C SER A 443 -55.06 11.16 -9.67
N GLY A 444 -54.84 11.46 -10.95
CA GLY A 444 -54.10 12.70 -11.29
C GLY A 444 -52.58 12.67 -11.54
N ARG A 445 -51.91 11.53 -11.71
CA ARG A 445 -50.53 11.49 -12.26
C ARG A 445 -50.42 10.47 -13.41
N ARG A 446 -50.48 10.96 -14.65
CA ARG A 446 -50.08 10.19 -15.84
C ARG A 446 -48.54 10.12 -15.87
N GLY A 447 -47.97 8.95 -15.57
CA GLY A 447 -46.55 8.65 -15.75
C GLY A 447 -46.06 7.40 -15.03
N SER A 448 -45.60 6.42 -15.82
CA SER A 448 -44.83 5.18 -15.53
C SER A 448 -45.52 4.04 -14.75
N GLY A 449 -45.70 2.91 -15.43
CA GLY A 449 -46.16 1.64 -14.85
C GLY A 449 -45.17 1.01 -13.86
N VAL A 450 -45.65 0.02 -13.12
CA VAL A 450 -44.82 -0.82 -12.23
C VAL A 450 -43.86 -1.63 -13.10
N TRP A 451 -42.55 -1.50 -12.83
CA TRP A 451 -41.51 -2.30 -13.45
C TRP A 451 -41.04 -3.32 -12.44
N SER A 452 -41.10 -4.60 -12.80
CA SER A 452 -40.52 -5.68 -12.02
C SER A 452 -39.51 -6.46 -12.84
N VAL A 453 -38.54 -7.06 -12.15
CA VAL A 453 -37.52 -7.90 -12.75
C VAL A 453 -37.59 -9.30 -12.16
N VAL A 454 -37.42 -10.31 -12.99
CA VAL A 454 -37.24 -11.69 -12.54
C VAL A 454 -35.77 -11.95 -12.38
N VAL A 455 -35.40 -12.52 -11.25
CA VAL A 455 -34.00 -12.76 -10.85
C VAL A 455 -33.93 -14.13 -10.21
N LYS A 456 -32.91 -14.91 -10.58
CA LYS A 456 -32.51 -16.06 -9.78
C LYS A 456 -31.52 -15.57 -8.72
N LEU A 457 -31.93 -15.61 -7.45
CA LEU A 457 -31.16 -15.03 -6.36
C LEU A 457 -29.84 -15.79 -6.14
N ALA A 458 -28.72 -15.06 -6.15
CA ALA A 458 -27.40 -15.53 -5.72
C ALA A 458 -27.13 -15.22 -4.24
N ALA A 459 -27.99 -14.44 -3.60
CA ALA A 459 -27.96 -14.14 -2.18
C ALA A 459 -29.36 -13.75 -1.67
N PRO A 460 -29.64 -13.83 -0.36
CA PRO A 460 -30.93 -13.45 0.20
C PRO A 460 -31.29 -11.98 -0.10
N ALA A 461 -32.56 -11.75 -0.42
CA ALA A 461 -33.11 -10.42 -0.69
C ALA A 461 -34.39 -10.19 0.11
N ARG A 462 -34.56 -8.96 0.62
CA ARG A 462 -35.68 -8.56 1.47
C ARG A 462 -36.37 -7.32 0.95
N ARG A 463 -37.64 -7.18 1.32
CA ARG A 463 -38.35 -5.89 1.18
C ARG A 463 -37.59 -4.82 1.98
N GLY A 464 -37.37 -3.66 1.34
CA GLY A 464 -36.61 -2.54 1.92
C GLY A 464 -35.13 -2.50 1.53
N ASP A 465 -34.55 -3.61 1.05
CA ASP A 465 -33.17 -3.63 0.58
C ASP A 465 -32.96 -2.65 -0.57
N GLY A 466 -31.82 -1.97 -0.58
CA GLY A 466 -31.43 -1.11 -1.69
C GLY A 466 -30.70 -1.92 -2.75
N ILE A 467 -31.12 -1.78 -4.02
CA ILE A 467 -30.48 -2.44 -5.16
C ILE A 467 -30.04 -1.47 -6.25
N VAL A 468 -29.04 -1.88 -7.02
CA VAL A 468 -28.55 -1.19 -8.21
C VAL A 468 -28.33 -2.19 -9.36
N PHE A 469 -28.68 -1.77 -10.58
CA PHE A 469 -28.46 -2.52 -11.80
C PHE A 469 -27.16 -2.07 -12.46
N ASP A 470 -26.26 -3.01 -12.77
CA ASP A 470 -24.95 -2.75 -13.37
C ASP A 470 -24.92 -3.15 -14.86
N GLN A 471 -24.95 -2.13 -15.71
CA GLN A 471 -24.96 -2.26 -17.17
C GLN A 471 -23.56 -2.15 -17.80
N GLY A 472 -22.49 -2.16 -17.01
CA GLY A 472 -21.12 -2.04 -17.50
C GLY A 472 -20.70 -0.63 -17.92
N ASN A 473 -21.51 0.39 -17.62
CA ASN A 473 -21.19 1.80 -17.87
C ASN A 473 -21.51 2.67 -16.63
N PRO A 474 -20.69 2.63 -15.57
CA PRO A 474 -20.96 3.38 -14.33
C PRO A 474 -20.75 4.90 -14.45
N GLN A 475 -20.41 5.40 -15.65
CA GLN A 475 -20.44 6.83 -15.96
C GLN A 475 -21.86 7.32 -16.28
N ALA A 476 -22.72 6.44 -16.80
CA ALA A 476 -24.13 6.72 -17.06
C ALA A 476 -24.95 6.79 -15.75
N GLU A 477 -26.18 7.26 -15.85
CA GLU A 477 -27.15 7.20 -14.74
C GLU A 477 -27.49 5.74 -14.44
N GLU A 478 -27.24 5.29 -13.21
CA GLU A 478 -27.47 3.90 -12.80
C GLU A 478 -28.91 3.73 -12.30
N PHE A 479 -29.57 2.66 -12.74
CA PHE A 479 -30.91 2.32 -12.28
C PHE A 479 -30.81 1.60 -10.94
N GLY A 480 -31.76 1.88 -10.03
CA GLY A 480 -31.78 1.26 -8.72
C GLY A 480 -32.89 1.83 -7.83
N GLY A 481 -33.04 1.28 -6.65
CA GLY A 481 -34.05 1.69 -5.69
C GLY A 481 -34.24 0.70 -4.56
N ALA A 482 -35.16 0.99 -3.65
CA ALA A 482 -35.57 0.03 -2.63
C ALA A 482 -36.48 -1.04 -3.24
N ILE A 483 -36.26 -2.29 -2.82
CA ILE A 483 -37.18 -3.39 -3.10
C ILE A 483 -38.50 -3.12 -2.37
N TYR A 484 -39.59 -2.97 -3.12
CA TYR A 484 -40.91 -2.73 -2.54
C TYR A 484 -41.63 -4.03 -2.22
N GLU A 485 -41.56 -4.99 -3.15
CA GLU A 485 -42.17 -6.29 -3.00
C GLU A 485 -41.30 -7.36 -3.67
N ILE A 486 -41.25 -8.54 -3.06
CA ILE A 486 -40.62 -9.75 -3.62
C ILE A 486 -41.70 -10.81 -3.74
N LYS A 487 -41.79 -11.47 -4.89
CA LYS A 487 -42.68 -12.62 -5.13
C LYS A 487 -41.85 -13.82 -5.53
N VAL A 488 -41.90 -14.90 -4.76
CA VAL A 488 -41.26 -16.17 -5.13
C VAL A 488 -42.10 -16.82 -6.21
N LEU A 489 -41.48 -17.11 -7.35
CA LEU A 489 -42.11 -17.74 -8.50
C LEU A 489 -41.98 -19.26 -8.37
N GLU A 490 -43.09 -19.98 -8.45
CA GLU A 490 -43.05 -21.44 -8.50
C GLU A 490 -42.44 -21.90 -9.83
N SER A 491 -41.44 -22.80 -9.75
CA SER A 491 -40.91 -23.48 -10.92
C SER A 491 -42.05 -24.16 -11.68
N SER A 492 -42.29 -23.74 -12.92
CA SER A 492 -43.40 -24.25 -13.74
C SER A 492 -43.45 -25.78 -13.72
N GLN A 493 -44.65 -26.34 -13.56
CA GLN A 493 -44.92 -27.79 -13.50
C GLN A 493 -44.37 -28.61 -14.70
N GLN A 494 -43.83 -27.94 -15.73
CA GLN A 494 -43.15 -28.53 -16.88
C GLN A 494 -41.88 -29.30 -16.51
N GLU A 495 -41.10 -28.86 -15.52
CA GLU A 495 -39.83 -29.53 -15.14
C GLU A 495 -40.05 -30.83 -14.35
N ARG A 496 -41.09 -30.89 -13.51
CA ARG A 496 -41.50 -32.14 -12.83
C ARG A 496 -42.05 -33.16 -13.83
N ARG A 497 -42.72 -32.73 -14.90
CA ARG A 497 -43.17 -33.60 -15.99
C ARG A 497 -42.01 -34.09 -16.86
N ASN A 498 -41.03 -33.24 -17.15
CA ASN A 498 -39.86 -33.63 -17.95
C ASN A 498 -38.89 -34.55 -17.19
N LYS A 499 -38.82 -34.46 -15.85
CA LYS A 499 -38.07 -35.43 -15.05
C LYS A 499 -38.76 -36.80 -15.02
N LYS A 500 -40.09 -36.80 -14.87
CA LYS A 500 -40.90 -38.04 -14.91
C LYS A 500 -40.86 -38.71 -16.29
N ASN A 501 -40.95 -37.93 -17.37
CA ASN A 501 -40.83 -38.46 -18.73
C ASN A 501 -39.39 -38.92 -19.07
N ARG A 502 -38.35 -38.32 -18.49
CA ARG A 502 -36.96 -38.82 -18.65
C ARG A 502 -36.72 -40.13 -17.90
N ASP A 503 -37.34 -40.30 -16.74
CA ASP A 503 -37.25 -41.55 -15.98
C ASP A 503 -38.08 -42.67 -16.65
N ASP A 504 -39.16 -42.32 -17.38
CA ASP A 504 -39.97 -43.25 -18.18
C ASP A 504 -39.34 -43.57 -19.57
N ASP A 505 -38.65 -42.61 -20.22
CA ASP A 505 -37.99 -42.78 -21.53
C ASP A 505 -36.66 -43.57 -21.46
N ILE A 506 -36.04 -43.70 -20.28
CA ILE A 506 -34.86 -44.56 -20.08
C ILE A 506 -35.26 -46.04 -19.92
N ALA A 507 -36.54 -46.32 -19.66
CA ALA A 507 -37.04 -47.69 -19.49
C ALA A 507 -37.51 -48.36 -20.79
N GLN A 508 -37.60 -47.64 -21.91
CA GLN A 508 -38.04 -48.21 -23.19
C GLN A 508 -37.16 -47.75 -24.36
N GLN A 509 -36.54 -48.75 -24.99
CA GLN A 509 -35.92 -48.74 -26.34
C GLN A 509 -34.41 -48.55 -26.41
N GLY A 510 -33.73 -49.70 -26.33
CA GLY A 510 -32.71 -50.02 -27.31
C GLY A 510 -33.30 -50.25 -28.71
N ASN A 511 -32.41 -50.15 -29.71
CA ASN A 511 -32.50 -50.46 -31.13
C ASN A 511 -32.91 -49.37 -32.14
N ASN A 512 -31.97 -49.19 -33.09
CA ASN A 512 -32.06 -48.83 -34.51
C ASN A 512 -32.13 -47.36 -34.98
N VAL A 513 -30.94 -46.85 -35.34
CA VAL A 513 -30.42 -46.54 -36.71
C VAL A 513 -31.31 -45.77 -37.73
N THR A 514 -30.65 -44.73 -38.29
CA THR A 514 -30.75 -44.03 -39.60
C THR A 514 -31.72 -42.87 -39.88
N SER A 515 -31.07 -41.79 -40.36
CA SER A 515 -31.40 -40.95 -41.53
C SER A 515 -31.81 -39.49 -41.31
N GLN A 516 -31.29 -38.67 -42.22
CA GLN A 516 -31.37 -37.21 -42.32
C GLN A 516 -32.78 -36.68 -42.61
N SER A 517 -33.08 -35.45 -42.18
CA SER A 517 -33.42 -34.34 -43.11
C SER A 517 -33.83 -33.07 -42.36
N GLN A 518 -33.48 -31.94 -42.97
CA GLN A 518 -33.85 -30.59 -42.56
C GLN A 518 -35.35 -30.33 -42.74
N SER A 519 -35.98 -29.61 -41.82
CA SER A 519 -36.99 -28.62 -42.20
C SER A 519 -37.17 -27.55 -41.11
N SER A 520 -37.35 -26.34 -41.61
CA SER A 520 -37.53 -25.07 -40.93
C SER A 520 -38.91 -24.96 -40.28
N GLY A 521 -38.96 -24.64 -38.99
CA GLY A 521 -40.20 -24.41 -38.25
C GLY A 521 -40.08 -23.22 -37.32
N ARG A 522 -40.53 -22.05 -37.78
CA ARG A 522 -40.75 -20.82 -36.98
C ARG A 522 -41.60 -21.16 -35.74
N ARG A 523 -40.99 -21.21 -34.55
CA ARG A 523 -41.73 -21.22 -33.28
C ARG A 523 -42.12 -19.79 -32.91
N LYS A 524 -43.42 -19.51 -32.98
CA LYS A 524 -44.06 -18.33 -32.38
C LYS A 524 -43.75 -18.30 -30.88
N ILE A 525 -43.17 -17.21 -30.42
CA ILE A 525 -43.01 -16.89 -29.00
C ILE A 525 -44.41 -16.53 -28.48
N ASN A 526 -45.05 -17.45 -27.75
CA ASN A 526 -46.24 -17.13 -26.98
C ASN A 526 -45.81 -16.36 -25.73
N THR A 527 -46.36 -15.16 -25.55
CA THR A 527 -46.30 -14.36 -24.33
C THR A 527 -46.99 -15.10 -23.18
N ALA A 528 -46.21 -15.80 -22.35
CA ALA A 528 -46.70 -16.42 -21.13
C ALA A 528 -46.95 -15.35 -20.05
N GLY A 529 -48.18 -15.33 -19.55
CA GLY A 529 -48.67 -14.41 -18.52
C GLY A 529 -47.94 -14.53 -17.18
N SER A 530 -48.20 -13.54 -16.32
CA SER A 530 -47.75 -13.47 -14.93
C SER A 530 -48.01 -14.78 -14.19
N GLY A 531 -46.95 -15.52 -13.83
CA GLY A 531 -47.07 -16.66 -12.92
C GLY A 531 -47.55 -16.18 -11.55
N SER A 532 -48.40 -16.98 -10.88
CA SER A 532 -48.90 -16.69 -9.54
C SER A 532 -47.77 -16.82 -8.51
N GLY A 533 -46.95 -15.78 -8.35
CA GLY A 533 -45.90 -15.74 -7.33
C GLY A 533 -46.47 -15.44 -5.94
N ARG A 534 -45.96 -16.12 -4.90
CA ARG A 534 -46.30 -15.83 -3.50
C ARG A 534 -45.45 -14.65 -3.02
N SER A 535 -46.08 -13.59 -2.52
CA SER A 535 -45.32 -12.49 -1.94
C SER A 535 -44.74 -12.86 -0.57
N VAL A 536 -43.48 -12.47 -0.35
CA VAL A 536 -42.71 -12.74 0.86
C VAL A 536 -42.03 -11.48 1.38
N LEU A 537 -41.63 -11.50 2.65
CA LEU A 537 -40.80 -10.44 3.25
C LEU A 537 -39.32 -10.63 2.88
N GLU A 538 -38.88 -11.88 2.83
CA GLU A 538 -37.53 -12.31 2.51
C GLU A 538 -37.60 -13.52 1.57
N ALA A 539 -36.70 -13.56 0.59
CA ALA A 539 -36.49 -14.72 -0.27
C ALA A 539 -35.05 -15.21 -0.10
N GLU A 540 -34.90 -16.54 -0.03
CA GLU A 540 -33.62 -17.21 0.16
C GLU A 540 -32.81 -17.27 -1.13
N GLU A 541 -31.51 -17.48 -0.99
CA GLU A 541 -30.60 -17.82 -2.09
C GLU A 541 -31.15 -18.99 -2.93
N GLY A 542 -30.94 -18.91 -4.25
CA GLY A 542 -31.41 -19.92 -5.21
C GLY A 542 -32.86 -19.74 -5.67
N SER A 543 -33.66 -18.94 -4.95
CA SER A 543 -35.06 -18.67 -5.30
C SER A 543 -35.18 -17.90 -6.62
N LEU A 544 -36.12 -18.31 -7.48
CA LEU A 544 -36.53 -17.50 -8.62
C LEU A 544 -37.59 -16.51 -8.14
N VAL A 545 -37.29 -15.21 -8.22
CA VAL A 545 -38.15 -14.17 -7.65
C VAL A 545 -38.49 -13.09 -8.67
N GLU A 546 -39.68 -12.53 -8.56
CA GLU A 546 -40.04 -11.24 -9.16
C GLU A 546 -39.82 -10.14 -8.12
N ILE A 547 -38.90 -9.22 -8.39
CA ILE A 547 -38.60 -8.03 -7.57
C ILE A 547 -39.36 -6.84 -8.15
N VAL A 548 -40.24 -6.25 -7.34
CA VAL A 548 -41.03 -5.06 -7.66
C VAL A 548 -40.37 -3.82 -7.05
N LEU A 549 -40.21 -2.76 -7.84
CA LEU A 549 -39.55 -1.52 -7.43
C LEU A 549 -40.55 -0.46 -6.94
N GLY A 550 -40.23 0.25 -5.84
CA GLY A 550 -41.16 1.15 -5.14
C GLY A 550 -41.37 2.57 -5.69
N SER A 551 -40.72 2.93 -6.81
CA SER A 551 -40.68 4.22 -7.54
C SER A 551 -39.60 5.29 -7.18
N GLY A 552 -38.77 5.64 -8.19
CA GLY A 552 -37.91 6.85 -8.36
C GLY A 552 -36.37 6.61 -8.58
N PRO A 553 -35.68 7.16 -9.64
CA PRO A 553 -36.10 8.12 -10.68
C PRO A 553 -36.52 7.47 -12.02
N ARG A 554 -36.97 8.30 -12.98
CA ARG A 554 -37.65 7.99 -14.25
C ARG A 554 -37.07 6.81 -15.03
N ILE A 555 -37.88 5.78 -15.27
CA ILE A 555 -37.72 4.91 -16.45
C ILE A 555 -38.51 5.59 -17.58
N LEU A 556 -37.79 6.21 -18.52
CA LEU A 556 -38.39 6.86 -19.69
C LEU A 556 -39.02 5.79 -20.59
N SER A 557 -40.35 5.77 -20.65
CA SER A 557 -41.09 5.15 -21.75
C SER A 557 -40.78 5.94 -23.02
N HIS A 558 -40.29 5.30 -24.09
CA HIS A 558 -40.68 5.44 -25.51
C HIS A 558 -39.77 4.52 -26.33
N SER A 559 -40.34 3.82 -27.29
CA SER A 559 -39.75 2.74 -28.11
C SER A 559 -38.67 3.17 -29.11
N ASN A 560 -37.95 4.27 -28.84
CA ASN A 560 -36.75 4.72 -29.56
C ASN A 560 -35.57 5.07 -28.61
N ALA A 561 -35.63 4.68 -27.33
CA ALA A 561 -34.56 4.95 -26.36
C ALA A 561 -33.55 3.79 -26.26
N THR A 562 -32.26 4.10 -26.40
CA THR A 562 -31.12 3.17 -26.28
C THR A 562 -30.72 2.83 -24.82
N ALA A 563 -31.54 3.19 -23.82
CA ALA A 563 -31.22 3.08 -22.38
C ALA A 563 -32.39 2.54 -21.53
N GLY A 564 -32.12 1.55 -20.66
CA GLY A 564 -33.06 0.88 -19.74
C GLY A 564 -32.55 -0.47 -19.24
N ILE A 565 -33.11 -1.03 -18.16
CA ILE A 565 -32.75 -2.35 -17.61
C ILE A 565 -33.09 -3.46 -18.62
N LYS A 566 -32.20 -4.43 -18.80
CA LYS A 566 -32.33 -5.53 -19.78
C LYS A 566 -31.94 -6.88 -19.18
N PRO A 567 -32.47 -8.00 -19.73
CA PRO A 567 -31.98 -9.32 -19.37
C PRO A 567 -30.46 -9.43 -19.50
N GLY A 568 -29.82 -10.06 -18.53
CA GLY A 568 -28.36 -10.15 -18.41
C GLY A 568 -27.70 -9.05 -17.58
N ASP A 569 -28.40 -7.95 -17.26
CA ASP A 569 -27.85 -6.94 -16.34
C ASP A 569 -27.62 -7.54 -14.94
N LEU A 570 -26.49 -7.21 -14.32
CA LEU A 570 -26.19 -7.62 -12.95
C LEU A 570 -27.00 -6.80 -11.95
N ILE A 571 -27.46 -7.42 -10.87
CA ILE A 571 -28.15 -6.77 -9.76
C ILE A 571 -27.34 -6.92 -8.50
N TRP A 572 -27.08 -5.80 -7.83
CA TRP A 572 -26.35 -5.76 -6.57
C TRP A 572 -27.21 -5.17 -5.45
N LYS A 573 -27.17 -5.77 -4.26
CA LYS A 573 -27.71 -5.20 -3.02
C LYS A 573 -26.68 -4.24 -2.44
N ASN A 574 -26.93 -2.94 -2.58
CA ASN A 574 -26.01 -1.89 -2.13
C ASN A 574 -26.39 -1.27 -0.78
N LYS A 575 -27.54 -1.63 -0.21
CA LYS A 575 -27.95 -1.24 1.14
C LYS A 575 -28.75 -2.35 1.82
N ASP A 576 -28.48 -2.54 3.11
CA ASP A 576 -29.17 -3.49 3.97
C ASP A 576 -29.46 -2.79 5.31
N PRO A 577 -30.65 -2.18 5.48
CA PRO A 577 -30.99 -1.42 6.68
C PRO A 577 -30.96 -2.24 7.97
N ILE A 578 -31.18 -3.56 7.89
CA ILE A 578 -31.16 -4.44 9.05
C ILE A 578 -29.72 -4.65 9.51
N LEU A 579 -28.80 -4.91 8.58
CA LEU A 579 -27.37 -4.99 8.88
C LEU A 579 -26.84 -3.66 9.40
N GLU A 580 -27.19 -2.54 8.78
CA GLU A 580 -26.81 -1.19 9.25
C GLU A 580 -27.27 -0.97 10.70
N SER A 581 -28.52 -1.30 11.02
CA SER A 581 -29.04 -1.19 12.39
C SER A 581 -28.32 -2.13 13.36
N LYS A 582 -28.03 -3.37 12.96
CA LYS A 582 -27.29 -4.36 13.76
C LYS A 582 -25.88 -3.86 14.08
N LEU A 583 -25.15 -3.34 13.09
CA LEU A 583 -23.81 -2.79 13.27
C LEU A 583 -23.85 -1.54 14.14
N LYS A 584 -24.80 -0.64 13.93
CA LYS A 584 -24.97 0.57 14.75
C LYS A 584 -25.19 0.26 16.23
N MET A 585 -25.96 -0.78 16.54
CA MET A 585 -26.16 -1.24 17.91
C MET A 585 -24.87 -1.75 18.57
N SER A 586 -23.88 -2.25 17.80
CA SER A 586 -22.63 -2.77 18.36
C SER A 586 -21.67 -1.69 18.88
N TYR A 587 -21.96 -0.40 18.64
CA TYR A 587 -21.09 0.69 19.12
C TYR A 587 -21.82 1.90 19.72
N GLU A 588 -23.12 2.13 19.44
CA GLU A 588 -23.84 3.25 20.06
C GLU A 588 -24.59 2.86 21.35
N ASN A 589 -25.08 1.63 21.44
CA ASN A 589 -25.95 1.16 22.54
C ASN A 589 -25.30 0.04 23.36
N VAL A 590 -23.98 0.10 23.51
CA VAL A 590 -23.23 -0.89 24.29
C VAL A 590 -23.53 -0.67 25.77
N SER A 591 -24.11 -1.70 26.41
CA SER A 591 -24.43 -1.65 27.83
C SER A 591 -23.16 -1.47 28.64
N ALA A 592 -23.25 -0.88 29.85
CA ALA A 592 -22.07 -0.70 30.69
C ALA A 592 -21.32 -2.03 30.91
N ALA A 593 -22.03 -3.15 31.03
CA ALA A 593 -21.46 -4.49 31.23
C ALA A 593 -20.76 -5.03 29.97
N ASP A 594 -21.21 -4.65 28.78
CA ASP A 594 -20.68 -5.13 27.50
C ASP A 594 -19.58 -4.23 26.92
N ARG A 595 -19.39 -3.04 27.51
CA ARG A 595 -18.30 -2.13 27.11
C ARG A 595 -16.95 -2.83 27.25
N ARG A 596 -16.04 -2.55 26.32
CA ARG A 596 -14.67 -3.04 26.42
C ARG A 596 -14.00 -2.52 27.71
N ARG A 597 -13.48 -3.45 28.50
CA ARG A 597 -12.79 -3.22 29.77
C ARG A 597 -11.54 -4.06 29.84
N ILE A 598 -10.65 -3.71 30.77
CA ILE A 598 -9.41 -4.44 30.96
C ILE A 598 -9.63 -5.52 32.01
N SER A 599 -9.49 -6.76 31.59
CA SER A 599 -9.59 -7.88 32.51
C SER A 599 -8.35 -7.96 33.41
N VAL A 600 -8.59 -8.13 34.71
CA VAL A 600 -7.53 -8.33 35.72
C VAL A 600 -7.80 -9.57 36.56
N THR A 601 -6.71 -10.25 36.94
CA THR A 601 -6.68 -11.21 38.03
C THR A 601 -6.37 -10.45 39.32
N VAL A 602 -7.22 -10.61 40.33
CA VAL A 602 -7.03 -10.03 41.65
C VAL A 602 -6.40 -11.09 42.55
N GLN A 603 -5.15 -10.87 42.95
CA GLN A 603 -4.47 -11.70 43.93
C GLN A 603 -4.57 -11.05 45.31
N VAL A 604 -5.00 -11.82 46.30
CA VAL A 604 -5.12 -11.36 47.68
C VAL A 604 -4.27 -12.24 48.59
N ILE A 605 -3.41 -11.60 49.38
CA ILE A 605 -2.67 -12.23 50.47
C ILE A 605 -3.12 -11.57 51.78
N ALA A 606 -3.61 -12.36 52.72
CA ALA A 606 -3.93 -11.91 54.07
C ALA A 606 -3.24 -12.84 55.07
N LEU A 607 -2.29 -12.28 55.83
CA LEU A 607 -1.56 -13.01 56.87
C LEU A 607 -1.76 -12.34 58.22
N LEU A 608 -2.04 -13.11 59.27
CA LEU A 608 -2.26 -12.56 60.61
C LEU A 608 -1.05 -11.71 61.05
N GLY A 609 -1.32 -10.52 61.59
CA GLY A 609 -0.28 -9.58 62.05
C GLY A 609 0.39 -8.77 60.93
N ASN A 610 0.05 -9.00 59.65
CA ASN A 610 0.57 -8.24 58.51
C ASN A 610 -0.54 -7.44 57.83
N PRO A 611 -0.23 -6.35 57.10
CA PRO A 611 -1.17 -5.72 56.19
C PRO A 611 -1.71 -6.71 55.13
N LEU A 612 -2.99 -6.58 54.79
CA LEU A 612 -3.57 -7.31 53.66
C LEU A 612 -3.05 -6.69 52.37
N LYS A 613 -2.53 -7.55 51.48
CA LYS A 613 -1.98 -7.14 50.19
C LYS A 613 -2.93 -7.50 49.06
N ILE A 614 -3.21 -6.54 48.20
CA ILE A 614 -3.97 -6.71 46.96
C ILE A 614 -3.03 -6.46 45.79
N THR A 615 -2.90 -7.44 44.91
CA THR A 615 -2.16 -7.33 43.65
C THR A 615 -3.13 -7.49 42.48
N LEU A 616 -3.12 -6.55 41.55
CA LEU A 616 -3.87 -6.64 40.29
C LEU A 616 -2.90 -6.99 39.17
N VAL A 617 -3.23 -8.01 38.39
CA VAL A 617 -2.46 -8.43 37.22
C VAL A 617 -3.36 -8.42 35.99
N ASP A 618 -3.03 -7.67 34.95
CA ASP A 618 -3.84 -7.65 33.72
C ASP A 618 -3.46 -8.74 32.72
N GLU A 619 -4.22 -8.86 31.62
CA GLU A 619 -3.97 -9.85 30.56
C GLU A 619 -2.63 -9.64 29.82
N LYS A 620 -1.99 -8.48 29.97
CA LYS A 620 -0.66 -8.18 29.42
C LYS A 620 0.46 -8.45 30.43
N GLY A 621 0.13 -8.93 31.64
CA GLY A 621 1.09 -9.24 32.71
C GLY A 621 1.55 -8.02 33.52
N ARG A 622 0.96 -6.83 33.32
CA ARG A 622 1.26 -5.65 34.14
C ARG A 622 0.72 -5.86 35.55
N ARG A 623 1.48 -5.46 36.57
CA ARG A 623 1.15 -5.71 37.98
C ARG A 623 1.23 -4.45 38.83
N SER A 624 0.21 -4.25 39.65
CA SER A 624 0.20 -3.19 40.66
C SER A 624 -0.24 -3.77 41.99
N GLU A 625 0.46 -3.42 43.05
CA GLU A 625 0.22 -3.94 44.39
C GLU A 625 0.01 -2.80 45.39
N ALA A 626 -0.88 -3.02 46.36
CA ALA A 626 -1.08 -2.11 47.47
C ALA A 626 -1.46 -2.87 48.74
N GLU A 627 -0.97 -2.37 49.87
CA GLU A 627 -1.20 -2.92 51.19
C GLU A 627 -2.16 -2.06 52.01
N THR A 628 -2.97 -2.65 52.87
CA THR A 628 -3.86 -1.93 53.79
C THR A 628 -3.10 -1.10 54.80
N SER A 629 -3.71 -0.03 55.31
CA SER A 629 -3.12 0.81 56.36
C SER A 629 -3.12 0.16 57.75
N SER A 630 -3.99 -0.82 57.96
CA SER A 630 -4.09 -1.63 59.17
C SER A 630 -3.63 -3.06 58.89
N SER A 631 -3.10 -3.72 59.91
CA SER A 631 -2.75 -5.15 59.87
C SER A 631 -3.99 -6.02 60.04
N VAL A 632 -3.91 -7.26 59.56
CA VAL A 632 -4.93 -8.28 59.75
C VAL A 632 -4.89 -8.77 61.20
N GLU A 633 -6.04 -8.77 61.86
CA GLU A 633 -6.20 -9.18 63.26
C GLU A 633 -7.06 -10.44 63.38
N ASN A 634 -7.12 -11.05 64.56
CA ASN A 634 -8.09 -12.11 64.83
C ASN A 634 -9.49 -11.51 64.98
N ALA A 635 -10.49 -12.14 64.37
CA ALA A 635 -11.87 -11.71 64.48
C ALA A 635 -12.40 -11.93 65.90
N THR A 636 -12.87 -10.86 66.54
CA THR A 636 -13.61 -10.93 67.82
C THR A 636 -15.10 -11.22 67.63
N GLY A 637 -15.59 -11.14 66.37
CA GLY A 637 -16.97 -11.40 65.96
C GLY A 637 -17.04 -12.32 64.73
N ARG A 638 -17.85 -11.96 63.73
CA ARG A 638 -17.91 -12.73 62.47
C ARG A 638 -16.56 -12.62 61.72
N PRO A 639 -15.91 -13.76 61.38
CA PRO A 639 -14.66 -13.75 60.63
C PRO A 639 -14.85 -13.31 59.17
N LEU A 640 -13.81 -12.71 58.61
CA LEU A 640 -13.73 -12.28 57.22
C LEU A 640 -13.63 -13.51 56.31
N THR A 641 -14.60 -13.68 55.41
CA THR A 641 -14.55 -14.74 54.39
C THR A 641 -13.93 -14.24 53.08
N ALA A 642 -13.49 -15.16 52.21
CA ALA A 642 -13.06 -14.82 50.86
C ALA A 642 -14.14 -14.01 50.11
N GLY A 643 -15.41 -14.40 50.21
CA GLY A 643 -16.53 -13.68 49.59
C GLY A 643 -16.75 -12.27 50.15
N ASP A 644 -16.44 -12.03 51.44
CA ASP A 644 -16.49 -10.69 52.03
C ASP A 644 -15.38 -9.79 51.45
N VAL A 645 -14.19 -10.35 51.20
CA VAL A 645 -13.10 -9.66 50.52
C VAL A 645 -13.43 -9.40 49.05
N GLU A 646 -13.94 -10.39 48.31
CA GLU A 646 -14.38 -10.20 46.91
C GLU A 646 -15.42 -9.09 46.81
N LYS A 647 -16.38 -9.03 47.74
CA LYS A 647 -17.39 -7.99 47.79
C LYS A 647 -16.80 -6.61 48.12
N ALA A 648 -15.82 -6.55 49.02
CA ALA A 648 -15.15 -5.31 49.38
C ALA A 648 -14.24 -4.78 48.25
N VAL A 649 -13.58 -5.68 47.52
CA VAL A 649 -12.80 -5.35 46.33
C VAL A 649 -13.73 -4.96 45.17
N GLY A 650 -14.73 -5.77 44.87
CA GLY A 650 -15.69 -5.57 43.80
C GLY A 650 -15.19 -6.11 42.46
N VAL A 651 -16.15 -6.41 41.57
CA VAL A 651 -15.87 -6.94 40.22
C VAL A 651 -15.64 -5.86 39.16
N ASN A 652 -16.19 -4.66 39.39
CA ASN A 652 -15.97 -3.48 38.56
C ASN A 652 -15.02 -2.54 39.31
N LEU A 653 -13.86 -2.30 38.72
CA LEU A 653 -12.74 -1.60 39.33
C LEU A 653 -12.39 -0.36 38.48
N GLY A 654 -11.97 0.73 39.12
CA GLY A 654 -11.63 1.99 38.44
C GLY A 654 -12.83 2.86 38.04
N ASP A 655 -12.55 4.04 37.50
CA ASP A 655 -13.57 4.98 37.06
C ASP A 655 -14.40 4.40 35.90
N GLU A 656 -15.73 4.52 36.00
CA GLU A 656 -16.71 3.89 35.11
C GLU A 656 -16.54 2.36 34.90
N GLY A 657 -15.77 1.67 35.76
CA GLY A 657 -15.50 0.24 35.61
C GLY A 657 -14.48 -0.10 34.51
N SER A 658 -13.48 0.75 34.30
CA SER A 658 -12.38 0.55 33.34
C SER A 658 -11.66 -0.80 33.48
N LEU A 659 -11.63 -1.36 34.68
CA LEU A 659 -11.07 -2.68 34.99
C LEU A 659 -12.19 -3.66 35.39
N PHE A 660 -12.07 -4.92 34.96
CA PHE A 660 -12.98 -6.00 35.30
C PHE A 660 -12.22 -7.15 35.99
N ALA A 661 -12.58 -7.47 37.22
CA ALA A 661 -11.99 -8.59 37.95
C ALA A 661 -12.51 -9.93 37.38
N LYS A 662 -11.75 -10.50 36.45
CA LYS A 662 -12.09 -11.75 35.76
C LYS A 662 -11.89 -12.97 36.65
N LYS A 663 -10.94 -12.89 37.59
CA LYS A 663 -10.56 -13.97 38.50
C LYS A 663 -10.08 -13.41 39.83
N PHE A 664 -10.45 -14.07 40.93
CA PHE A 664 -9.86 -13.85 42.25
C PHE A 664 -9.00 -15.04 42.64
N GLU A 665 -7.80 -14.78 43.12
CA GLU A 665 -6.82 -15.76 43.59
C GLU A 665 -6.45 -15.42 45.03
N PHE A 666 -6.87 -16.27 45.96
CA PHE A 666 -6.51 -16.14 47.37
C PHE A 666 -5.29 -17.00 47.65
N LEU A 667 -4.16 -16.32 47.87
CA LEU A 667 -2.90 -16.96 48.19
C LEU A 667 -2.85 -17.14 49.73
N ASN A 668 -2.57 -18.38 50.18
CA ASN A 668 -2.61 -18.82 51.59
C ASN A 668 -4.01 -18.90 52.24
N MET A 669 -4.93 -19.65 51.62
CA MET A 669 -6.29 -19.92 52.13
C MET A 669 -6.38 -20.44 53.58
N GLY A 670 -5.37 -21.15 54.07
CA GLY A 670 -5.37 -21.75 55.42
C GLY A 670 -5.38 -20.76 56.59
N GLU A 671 -5.14 -19.46 56.35
CA GLU A 671 -5.27 -18.43 57.39
C GLU A 671 -6.66 -17.79 57.41
N PHE A 672 -7.37 -17.73 56.28
CA PHE A 672 -8.77 -17.26 56.25
C PHE A 672 -9.71 -18.17 57.06
N GLU A 673 -9.37 -19.45 57.17
CA GLU A 673 -10.10 -20.43 58.00
C GLU A 673 -9.90 -20.23 59.52
N LYS A 674 -8.86 -19.48 59.95
CA LYS A 674 -8.54 -19.24 61.37
C LYS A 674 -9.26 -18.03 61.98
N GLY A 675 -10.09 -17.34 61.20
CA GLY A 675 -10.92 -16.24 61.67
C GLY A 675 -10.20 -14.89 61.71
N LEU A 676 -10.03 -14.27 60.55
CA LEU A 676 -9.34 -12.98 60.39
C LEU A 676 -10.33 -11.80 60.39
N PHE A 677 -9.87 -10.62 60.78
CA PHE A 677 -10.61 -9.36 60.67
C PHE A 677 -9.74 -8.27 60.06
N ILE A 678 -10.35 -7.51 59.14
CA ILE A 678 -9.81 -6.25 58.65
C ILE A 678 -10.97 -5.31 58.33
N PRO A 679 -10.86 -4.00 58.60
CA PRO A 679 -11.91 -3.05 58.25
C PRO A 679 -12.16 -3.01 56.73
N PRO A 680 -13.41 -3.14 56.24
CA PRO A 680 -13.72 -3.06 54.80
C PRO A 680 -13.26 -1.77 54.13
N GLY A 681 -13.18 -0.66 54.88
CA GLY A 681 -12.64 0.61 54.40
C GLY A 681 -11.16 0.50 54.00
N ALA A 682 -10.35 -0.21 54.79
CA ALA A 682 -8.93 -0.41 54.50
C ALA A 682 -8.72 -1.23 53.21
N ILE A 683 -9.55 -2.27 52.98
CA ILE A 683 -9.55 -3.04 51.73
C ILE A 683 -9.87 -2.15 50.52
N LYS A 684 -10.91 -1.30 50.63
CA LYS A 684 -11.32 -0.39 49.55
C LYS A 684 -10.24 0.63 49.20
N ASP A 685 -9.50 1.12 50.20
CA ASP A 685 -8.40 2.06 50.02
C ASP A 685 -7.16 1.40 49.40
N ALA A 686 -6.80 0.19 49.85
CA ALA A 686 -5.73 -0.59 49.23
C ALA A 686 -6.07 -0.91 47.76
N ARG A 687 -7.28 -1.38 47.49
CA ARG A 687 -7.80 -1.58 46.13
C ARG A 687 -7.68 -0.33 45.28
N ARG A 688 -8.12 0.84 45.77
CA ARG A 688 -8.08 2.09 45.00
C ARG A 688 -6.64 2.44 44.60
N ARG A 689 -5.67 2.24 45.49
CA ARG A 689 -4.24 2.43 45.18
C ARG A 689 -3.71 1.40 44.19
N ALA A 690 -4.05 0.12 44.34
CA ALA A 690 -3.67 -0.92 43.39
C ALA A 690 -4.23 -0.63 41.98
N VAL A 691 -5.51 -0.22 41.90
CA VAL A 691 -6.15 0.20 40.64
C VAL A 691 -5.45 1.41 40.03
N ALA A 692 -5.19 2.45 40.82
CA ALA A 692 -4.52 3.66 40.35
C ALA A 692 -3.10 3.34 39.81
N GLY A 693 -2.32 2.54 40.55
CA GLY A 693 -0.99 2.12 40.10
C GLY A 693 -1.03 1.27 38.83
N LEU A 694 -2.06 0.42 38.67
CA LEU A 694 -2.19 -0.38 37.46
C LEU A 694 -2.53 0.52 36.26
N LEU A 695 -3.55 1.38 36.38
CA LEU A 695 -3.95 2.31 35.31
C LEU A 695 -2.81 3.27 34.92
N GLU A 696 -2.00 3.70 35.88
CA GLU A 696 -0.82 4.53 35.61
C GLU A 696 0.21 3.78 34.76
N GLN A 697 0.52 2.53 35.08
CA GLN A 697 1.36 1.67 34.23
C GLN A 697 0.76 1.40 32.83
N GLN A 698 -0.52 1.71 32.62
CA GLN A 698 -1.12 1.62 31.27
C GLN A 698 -1.03 2.91 30.48
N ARG A 699 -1.01 4.05 31.17
CA ARG A 699 -0.81 5.38 30.57
C ARG A 699 0.63 5.57 30.13
N VAL A 700 1.58 5.00 30.87
CA VAL A 700 3.00 5.02 30.51
C VAL A 700 3.27 3.89 29.52
N ALA A 701 3.52 4.22 28.25
CA ALA A 701 3.99 3.24 27.27
C ALA A 701 5.27 2.56 27.79
N PRO A 702 5.47 1.24 27.63
CA PRO A 702 6.67 0.55 28.12
C PRO A 702 7.99 1.18 27.63
N ALA A 703 7.99 1.72 26.41
CA ALA A 703 9.11 2.47 25.86
C ALA A 703 9.36 3.80 26.59
N MET A 704 8.29 4.52 26.98
CA MET A 704 8.39 5.73 27.80
C MET A 704 8.77 5.43 29.25
N ALA A 705 8.39 4.27 29.80
CA ALA A 705 8.82 3.83 31.14
C ALA A 705 10.32 3.49 31.18
N ALA A 706 10.82 2.78 30.17
CA ALA A 706 12.26 2.50 30.02
C ALA A 706 13.07 3.78 29.75
N ALA A 707 12.52 4.71 28.97
CA ALA A 707 13.09 6.04 28.78
C ALA A 707 13.02 6.90 30.06
N ALA A 708 12.00 6.72 30.91
CA ALA A 708 11.84 7.42 32.18
C ALA A 708 12.81 6.90 33.26
N GLU A 709 13.05 5.59 33.35
CA GLU A 709 14.08 5.00 34.23
C GLU A 709 15.49 5.45 33.83
N THR A 710 15.76 5.61 32.53
CA THR A 710 17.00 6.25 32.07
C THR A 710 17.01 7.77 32.31
N ALA A 711 15.84 8.44 32.25
CA ALA A 711 15.70 9.87 32.53
C ALA A 711 15.82 10.23 34.02
N GLU A 712 15.55 9.33 34.97
CA GLU A 712 15.82 9.56 36.39
C GLU A 712 17.33 9.72 36.68
N THR A 713 18.18 9.16 35.81
CA THR A 713 19.64 9.38 35.87
C THR A 713 20.11 10.60 35.05
N ASN A 714 19.27 11.13 34.16
CA ASN A 714 19.55 12.29 33.32
C ASN A 714 18.23 12.90 32.77
N PRO A 715 17.64 13.96 33.36
CA PRO A 715 16.31 14.41 32.97
C PRO A 715 16.31 14.83 31.50
N VAL A 716 15.54 14.12 30.66
CA VAL A 716 15.34 14.48 29.26
C VAL A 716 14.58 15.81 29.23
N VAL A 717 15.32 16.91 29.20
CA VAL A 717 14.76 18.23 28.90
C VAL A 717 14.28 18.17 27.45
N LEU A 718 12.96 18.16 27.24
CA LEU A 718 12.38 18.38 25.92
C LEU A 718 12.93 19.71 25.40
N LYS A 719 13.79 19.65 24.39
CA LYS A 719 14.32 20.85 23.75
C LYS A 719 13.18 21.68 23.18
N GLN A 720 13.30 23.00 23.19
CA GLN A 720 12.37 23.83 22.43
C GLN A 720 12.47 23.46 20.95
N VAL A 721 11.35 23.52 20.23
CA VAL A 721 11.29 23.15 18.79
C VAL A 721 12.30 23.95 17.98
N ASP A 722 12.41 25.25 18.25
CA ASP A 722 13.38 26.14 17.63
C ASP A 722 14.81 25.65 17.82
N ASP A 723 15.18 25.23 19.03
CA ASP A 723 16.53 24.76 19.33
C ASP A 723 16.88 23.50 18.51
N VAL A 724 15.95 22.55 18.39
CA VAL A 724 16.15 21.30 17.63
C VAL A 724 16.44 21.61 16.17
N LEU A 725 15.60 22.44 15.54
CA LEU A 725 15.73 22.75 14.11
C LEU A 725 16.93 23.65 13.83
N VAL A 726 17.22 24.60 14.72
CA VAL A 726 18.41 25.46 14.61
C VAL A 726 19.67 24.62 14.71
N GLU A 727 19.76 23.70 15.68
CA GLU A 727 20.90 22.79 15.84
C GLU A 727 21.10 21.92 14.59
N MET A 728 20.04 21.30 14.07
CA MET A 728 20.12 20.48 12.86
C MET A 728 20.59 21.29 11.65
N ARG A 729 20.02 22.49 11.44
CA ARG A 729 20.44 23.40 10.35
C ARG A 729 21.89 23.86 10.53
N GLN A 730 22.33 24.11 11.76
CA GLN A 730 23.71 24.48 12.06
C GLN A 730 24.69 23.34 11.79
N CYS A 731 24.33 22.09 12.11
CA CYS A 731 25.13 20.91 11.78
C CYS A 731 25.32 20.80 10.26
N ILE A 732 24.23 20.89 9.49
CA ILE A 732 24.26 20.87 8.02
C ILE A 732 25.15 22.01 7.47
N ALA A 733 25.02 23.21 8.02
CA ALA A 733 25.81 24.36 7.62
C ALA A 733 27.31 24.22 7.95
N THR A 734 27.64 23.63 9.10
CA THR A 734 29.02 23.43 9.58
C THR A 734 29.76 22.41 8.72
N GLU A 735 29.14 21.26 8.45
CA GLU A 735 29.68 20.25 7.53
C GLU A 735 29.90 20.81 6.12
N SER A 736 28.98 21.67 5.68
CA SER A 736 29.08 22.37 4.41
C SER A 736 30.26 23.35 4.34
N ARG A 737 30.65 23.97 5.47
CA ARG A 737 31.82 24.87 5.54
C ARG A 737 33.14 24.11 5.49
N GLN A 738 33.26 23.00 6.23
CA GLN A 738 34.47 22.16 6.23
C GLN A 738 34.81 21.62 4.82
N ARG A 739 33.79 21.28 4.01
CA ARG A 739 34.02 20.87 2.61
C ARG A 739 34.37 22.02 1.66
N LYS A 740 33.97 23.26 1.99
CA LYS A 740 34.21 24.45 1.15
C LYS A 740 35.70 24.77 1.01
N GLU A 741 36.51 24.39 2.01
CA GLU A 741 37.97 24.56 2.01
C GLU A 741 38.69 23.60 1.03
N HIS A 742 38.03 22.53 0.56
CA HIS A 742 38.60 21.57 -0.38
C HIS A 742 38.23 21.83 -1.87
N ASP A 743 37.30 22.74 -2.15
CA ASP A 743 36.62 22.85 -3.47
C ASP A 743 36.74 24.23 -4.12
N SER A 744 37.64 25.09 -3.65
CA SER A 744 37.66 26.52 -3.96
C SER A 744 38.07 26.91 -5.39
N ASN A 745 38.25 25.98 -6.33
CA ASN A 745 38.95 26.28 -7.61
C ASN A 745 38.31 25.84 -8.93
N ASN A 746 37.02 25.45 -8.99
CA ASN A 746 36.40 25.10 -10.28
C ASN A 746 35.21 25.99 -10.65
N THR A 747 35.43 26.93 -11.58
CA THR A 747 34.38 27.60 -12.36
C THR A 747 33.67 26.55 -13.22
N ARG A 748 32.36 26.39 -13.05
CA ARG A 748 31.56 25.39 -13.78
C ARG A 748 31.17 25.88 -15.16
N ASP A 749 31.30 24.99 -16.14
CA ASP A 749 30.76 25.15 -17.49
C ASP A 749 29.42 24.41 -17.61
N ALA A 750 28.46 24.96 -18.37
CA ALA A 750 27.13 24.37 -18.61
C ALA A 750 27.21 22.94 -19.15
N VAL A 751 28.23 22.66 -19.95
CA VAL A 751 28.53 21.34 -20.53
C VAL A 751 28.80 20.28 -19.45
N SER A 752 29.41 20.67 -18.33
CA SER A 752 29.67 19.77 -17.19
C SER A 752 28.45 19.53 -16.30
N MET A 753 27.35 20.26 -16.53
CA MET A 753 26.16 20.23 -15.69
C MET A 753 25.01 19.41 -16.28
N LEU A 754 25.01 19.10 -17.57
CA LEU A 754 23.87 18.48 -18.26
C LEU A 754 24.14 17.01 -18.61
N ARG A 755 23.21 16.13 -18.24
CA ARG A 755 23.22 14.71 -18.62
C ARG A 755 21.87 14.27 -19.16
N VAL A 756 21.86 13.13 -19.87
CA VAL A 756 20.64 12.55 -20.45
C VAL A 756 20.41 11.15 -19.92
N LEU A 757 19.16 10.81 -19.65
CA LEU A 757 18.72 9.46 -19.36
C LEU A 757 18.04 8.85 -20.59
N CYS A 758 18.55 7.70 -21.02
CA CYS A 758 18.06 6.94 -22.16
C CYS A 758 17.45 5.61 -21.68
N ARG A 759 16.32 5.22 -22.29
CA ARG A 759 15.60 3.96 -22.00
C ARG A 759 15.70 2.94 -23.14
N THR A 760 16.22 3.34 -24.29
CA THR A 760 16.42 2.46 -25.45
C THR A 760 17.82 2.58 -26.03
N LYS A 761 18.31 1.52 -26.66
CA LYS A 761 19.61 1.51 -27.35
C LYS A 761 19.69 2.57 -28.45
N ALA A 762 18.58 2.80 -29.16
CA ALA A 762 18.53 3.82 -30.22
C ALA A 762 18.70 5.25 -29.68
N GLN A 763 18.17 5.54 -28.48
CA GLN A 763 18.42 6.82 -27.79
C GLN A 763 19.88 6.93 -27.35
N VAL A 764 20.47 5.85 -26.82
CA VAL A 764 21.89 5.80 -26.43
C VAL A 764 22.79 6.08 -27.63
N ASP A 765 22.51 5.45 -28.77
CA ASP A 765 23.29 5.66 -30.00
C ASP A 765 23.24 7.11 -30.47
N ALA A 766 22.07 7.76 -30.39
CA ALA A 766 21.95 9.18 -30.71
C ALA A 766 22.67 10.09 -29.68
N ALA A 767 22.56 9.79 -28.39
CA ALA A 767 23.20 10.56 -27.33
C ALA A 767 24.74 10.49 -27.41
N ILE A 768 25.29 9.31 -27.77
CA ILE A 768 26.73 9.12 -27.95
C ILE A 768 27.30 10.04 -29.04
N GLN A 769 26.52 10.33 -30.09
CA GLN A 769 26.96 11.21 -31.18
C GLN A 769 27.01 12.69 -30.78
N VAL A 770 26.47 13.09 -29.62
CA VAL A 770 26.53 14.48 -29.14
C VAL A 770 27.93 14.75 -28.59
N PRO A 771 28.76 15.61 -29.23
CA PRO A 771 30.20 15.69 -28.90
C PRO A 771 30.47 16.24 -27.51
N TRP A 772 29.71 17.24 -27.08
CA TRP A 772 29.90 17.92 -25.78
C TRP A 772 29.33 17.12 -24.60
N LEU A 773 28.45 16.14 -24.83
CA LEU A 773 27.81 15.39 -23.76
C LEU A 773 28.82 14.46 -23.09
N THR A 774 29.01 14.57 -21.77
CA THR A 774 30.04 13.82 -21.04
C THR A 774 29.48 12.62 -20.27
N GLU A 775 28.19 12.61 -19.98
CA GLU A 775 27.56 11.61 -19.09
C GLU A 775 26.19 11.16 -19.62
N ILE A 776 25.96 9.85 -19.63
CA ILE A 776 24.71 9.20 -20.08
C ILE A 776 24.22 8.24 -19.00
N VAL A 777 22.95 8.39 -18.62
CA VAL A 777 22.24 7.51 -17.68
C VAL A 777 21.42 6.48 -18.46
N LEU A 778 21.46 5.22 -18.05
CA LEU A 778 20.76 4.10 -18.69
C LEU A 778 19.65 3.58 -17.77
N ASP A 779 18.40 3.59 -18.22
CA ASP A 779 17.22 3.10 -17.48
C ASP A 779 16.39 2.15 -18.35
N PHE A 780 16.97 0.99 -18.68
CA PHE A 780 16.31 -0.02 -19.49
C PHE A 780 15.44 -0.87 -18.56
N LEU A 781 14.12 -0.81 -18.73
CA LEU A 781 13.17 -1.54 -17.87
C LEU A 781 13.25 -3.05 -18.10
N GLU A 782 13.42 -3.47 -19.34
CA GLU A 782 13.82 -4.83 -19.71
C GLU A 782 15.35 -4.81 -19.86
N VAL A 783 16.10 -5.47 -18.99
CA VAL A 783 17.59 -5.37 -18.94
C VAL A 783 18.30 -5.85 -20.22
N HIS A 784 17.54 -6.30 -21.22
CA HIS A 784 17.99 -6.65 -22.55
C HIS A 784 18.67 -5.45 -23.25
N GLY A 785 19.87 -5.64 -23.79
CA GLY A 785 20.62 -4.56 -24.44
C GLY A 785 21.32 -3.59 -23.48
N LEU A 786 21.10 -3.69 -22.17
CA LEU A 786 21.67 -2.77 -21.18
C LEU A 786 23.19 -2.90 -21.08
N LYS A 787 23.72 -4.12 -21.19
CA LYS A 787 25.18 -4.36 -21.16
C LYS A 787 25.85 -3.76 -22.40
N GLU A 788 25.28 -4.00 -23.57
CA GLU A 788 25.75 -3.47 -24.85
C GLU A 788 25.67 -1.94 -24.88
N ALA A 789 24.61 -1.36 -24.31
CA ALA A 789 24.48 0.08 -24.13
C ALA A 789 25.56 0.63 -23.19
N CYS A 790 25.83 -0.04 -22.07
CA CYS A 790 26.89 0.35 -21.13
C CYS A 790 28.27 0.36 -21.79
N GLU A 791 28.58 -0.71 -22.53
CA GLU A 791 29.83 -0.84 -23.29
C GLU A 791 29.95 0.24 -24.38
N ALA A 792 28.86 0.53 -25.10
CA ALA A 792 28.85 1.56 -26.14
C ALA A 792 29.13 2.97 -25.58
N VAL A 793 28.52 3.35 -24.45
CA VAL A 793 28.77 4.65 -23.80
C VAL A 793 30.23 4.77 -23.38
N ARG A 794 30.80 3.70 -22.80
CA ARG A 794 32.21 3.66 -22.41
C ARG A 794 33.17 3.73 -23.59
N GLN A 795 32.89 3.01 -24.67
CA GLN A 795 33.69 3.05 -25.90
C GLN A 795 33.68 4.44 -26.55
N ALA A 796 32.61 5.20 -26.36
CA ALA A 796 32.52 6.60 -26.77
C ALA A 796 33.29 7.57 -25.86
N GLY A 797 33.97 7.08 -24.81
CA GLY A 797 34.71 7.89 -23.85
C GLY A 797 33.82 8.74 -22.93
N LYS A 798 32.54 8.36 -22.77
CA LYS A 798 31.57 9.05 -21.92
C LYS A 798 31.37 8.29 -20.61
N ARG A 799 31.05 9.01 -19.52
CA ARG A 799 30.70 8.42 -18.23
C ARG A 799 29.34 7.74 -18.33
N VAL A 800 29.25 6.49 -17.89
CA VAL A 800 28.01 5.72 -17.87
C VAL A 800 27.45 5.58 -16.45
N VAL A 801 26.18 5.93 -16.29
CA VAL A 801 25.42 5.71 -15.06
C VAL A 801 24.30 4.73 -15.36
N VAL A 802 24.06 3.76 -14.48
CA VAL A 802 22.96 2.81 -14.67
C VAL A 802 21.92 2.96 -13.57
N ALA A 803 20.64 3.08 -13.93
CA ALA A 803 19.53 3.13 -12.99
C ALA A 803 19.18 1.72 -12.49
N SER A 804 19.32 1.51 -11.18
CA SER A 804 18.84 0.30 -10.48
C SER A 804 17.31 0.21 -10.49
N PRO A 805 16.64 -0.93 -10.28
CA PRO A 805 15.18 -0.99 -10.19
C PRO A 805 14.62 -0.15 -9.03
N ARG A 806 13.43 0.43 -9.19
CA ARG A 806 12.75 1.19 -8.12
C ARG A 806 12.29 0.29 -6.99
N ILE A 807 11.83 -0.91 -7.34
CA ILE A 807 11.35 -1.93 -6.42
C ILE A 807 12.29 -3.11 -6.52
N LEU A 808 12.68 -3.66 -5.37
CA LEU A 808 13.34 -4.96 -5.26
C LEU A 808 12.54 -5.79 -4.27
N LYS A 809 12.00 -6.91 -4.73
CA LYS A 809 11.36 -7.91 -3.88
C LYS A 809 12.40 -8.93 -3.39
N PRO A 810 12.11 -9.71 -2.33
CA PRO A 810 13.04 -10.67 -1.75
C PRO A 810 13.61 -11.70 -2.75
N ASP A 811 12.80 -12.16 -3.71
CA ASP A 811 13.23 -13.12 -4.73
C ASP A 811 14.13 -12.48 -5.83
N GLU A 812 14.20 -11.15 -5.89
CA GLU A 812 14.97 -10.39 -6.88
C GLU A 812 16.34 -9.93 -6.34
N ARG A 813 16.71 -10.33 -5.13
CA ARG A 813 17.94 -9.89 -4.43
C ARG A 813 19.25 -10.19 -5.16
N ARG A 814 19.28 -11.01 -6.21
CA ARG A 814 20.50 -11.21 -7.01
C ARG A 814 20.66 -10.17 -8.13
N LEU A 815 19.64 -9.36 -8.41
CA LEU A 815 19.69 -8.36 -9.47
C LEU A 815 20.77 -7.31 -9.24
N TRP A 816 21.01 -6.86 -8.00
CA TRP A 816 22.04 -5.83 -7.77
C TRP A 816 23.45 -6.30 -8.14
N ILE A 817 23.77 -7.60 -7.99
CA ILE A 817 25.04 -8.17 -8.47
C ILE A 817 25.14 -8.07 -9.99
N PHE A 818 24.04 -8.30 -10.72
CA PHE A 818 24.00 -8.08 -12.16
C PHE A 818 24.31 -6.61 -12.51
N TYR A 819 23.72 -5.65 -11.80
CA TYR A 819 24.00 -4.23 -12.01
C TYR A 819 25.46 -3.86 -11.74
N LEU A 820 26.11 -4.48 -10.75
CA LEU A 820 27.55 -4.28 -10.51
C LEU A 820 28.40 -4.82 -11.68
N ARG A 821 28.08 -6.02 -12.20
CA ARG A 821 28.79 -6.64 -13.32
C ARG A 821 28.71 -5.86 -14.64
N LEU A 822 27.80 -4.89 -14.76
CA LEU A 822 27.77 -3.98 -15.90
C LEU A 822 29.01 -3.09 -15.96
N GLY A 823 29.73 -2.91 -14.85
CA GLY A 823 30.93 -2.08 -14.78
C GLY A 823 30.66 -0.61 -15.09
N ALA A 824 29.52 -0.10 -14.61
CA ALA A 824 29.15 1.30 -14.76
C ALA A 824 29.99 2.21 -13.85
N ASP A 825 30.18 3.48 -14.22
CA ASP A 825 30.95 4.45 -13.41
C ASP A 825 30.15 4.93 -12.19
N ALA A 826 28.82 4.89 -12.28
CA ALA A 826 27.92 5.10 -11.16
C ALA A 826 26.64 4.27 -11.27
N LEU A 827 26.03 4.02 -10.11
CA LEU A 827 24.72 3.43 -9.98
C LEU A 827 23.74 4.50 -9.49
N LEU A 828 22.68 4.75 -10.26
CA LEU A 828 21.55 5.56 -9.84
C LEU A 828 20.61 4.68 -8.99
N VAL A 829 20.71 4.82 -7.68
CA VAL A 829 20.03 4.07 -6.63
C VAL A 829 18.61 4.61 -6.43
N ARG A 830 17.62 3.73 -6.59
CA ARG A 830 16.19 4.05 -6.53
C ARG A 830 15.44 3.40 -5.37
N SER A 831 16.15 2.68 -4.49
CA SER A 831 15.60 2.00 -3.33
C SER A 831 16.49 2.21 -2.10
N ALA A 832 15.89 2.59 -0.98
CA ALA A 832 16.61 2.76 0.29
C ALA A 832 17.21 1.44 0.80
N GLY A 833 16.54 0.31 0.53
CA GLY A 833 17.06 -1.02 0.83
C GLY A 833 18.32 -1.34 0.03
N LEU A 834 18.34 -1.01 -1.27
CA LEU A 834 19.53 -1.19 -2.10
C LEU A 834 20.69 -0.29 -1.64
N LEU A 835 20.41 0.97 -1.30
CA LEU A 835 21.43 1.87 -0.75
C LEU A 835 22.05 1.27 0.51
N HIS A 836 21.23 0.82 1.45
CA HIS A 836 21.69 0.18 2.67
C HIS A 836 22.53 -1.06 2.38
N GLN A 837 22.07 -1.93 1.48
CA GLN A 837 22.78 -3.14 1.08
C GLN A 837 24.18 -2.85 0.51
N LEU A 838 24.29 -1.89 -0.41
CA LEU A 838 25.56 -1.50 -1.02
C LEU A 838 26.54 -0.91 0.02
N MET A 839 26.03 -0.12 0.97
CA MET A 839 26.84 0.43 2.05
C MET A 839 27.30 -0.64 3.05
N GLN A 840 26.44 -1.59 3.40
CA GLN A 840 26.82 -2.73 4.24
C GLN A 840 27.84 -3.66 3.56
N ALA A 841 27.85 -3.71 2.23
CA ALA A 841 28.85 -4.43 1.44
C ALA A 841 30.20 -3.70 1.32
N GLY A 842 30.38 -2.57 2.02
CA GLY A 842 31.62 -1.79 2.07
C GLY A 842 31.59 -0.47 1.29
N GLY A 843 30.47 -0.14 0.63
CA GLY A 843 30.30 1.12 -0.11
C GLY A 843 31.18 1.23 -1.37
N PRO A 844 31.22 2.41 -2.01
CA PRO A 844 32.01 2.63 -3.23
C PRO A 844 33.47 2.18 -3.10
N GLY A 845 33.95 1.41 -4.08
CA GLY A 845 35.29 0.83 -4.12
C GLY A 845 35.41 -0.58 -3.53
N ALA A 846 34.42 -1.04 -2.75
CA ALA A 846 34.42 -2.39 -2.21
C ALA A 846 34.14 -3.44 -3.30
N VAL A 847 34.81 -4.60 -3.21
CA VAL A 847 34.57 -5.74 -4.11
C VAL A 847 33.64 -6.73 -3.42
N VAL A 848 32.59 -7.12 -4.12
CA VAL A 848 31.54 -8.01 -3.61
C VAL A 848 31.69 -9.40 -4.23
N PRO A 849 31.49 -10.49 -3.44
CA PRO A 849 31.42 -11.84 -3.99
C PRO A 849 30.38 -11.96 -5.11
N GLY A 850 30.80 -12.55 -6.23
CA GLY A 850 29.99 -12.66 -7.44
C GLY A 850 30.05 -11.43 -8.35
N ALA A 851 30.73 -10.34 -8.00
CA ALA A 851 31.01 -9.21 -8.90
C ALA A 851 32.52 -8.94 -8.98
N GLU A 852 33.33 -9.99 -8.93
CA GLU A 852 34.79 -9.89 -8.97
C GLU A 852 35.25 -9.10 -10.21
N GLY A 853 36.12 -8.10 -10.01
CA GLY A 853 36.58 -7.20 -11.07
C GLY A 853 35.71 -5.96 -11.29
N HIS A 854 34.55 -5.88 -10.65
CA HIS A 854 33.64 -4.72 -10.71
C HIS A 854 33.33 -4.22 -9.30
N PRO A 855 34.18 -3.33 -8.72
CA PRO A 855 33.90 -2.77 -7.41
C PRO A 855 32.60 -1.97 -7.42
N ILE A 856 32.00 -1.80 -6.25
CA ILE A 856 30.81 -0.95 -6.10
C ILE A 856 31.14 0.45 -6.64
N PRO A 857 30.38 0.96 -7.63
CA PRO A 857 30.68 2.24 -8.25
C PRO A 857 30.22 3.40 -7.37
N ILE A 858 30.38 4.63 -7.85
CA ILE A 858 29.81 5.82 -7.19
C ILE A 858 28.29 5.64 -7.08
N LEU A 859 27.72 5.96 -5.93
CA LEU A 859 26.27 5.87 -5.71
C LEU A 859 25.64 7.25 -5.86
N GLU A 860 24.58 7.32 -6.66
CA GLU A 860 23.77 8.53 -6.85
C GLU A 860 22.31 8.20 -6.53
N GLY A 861 21.61 9.05 -5.78
CA GLY A 861 20.22 8.83 -5.41
C GLY A 861 19.25 9.45 -6.40
N ASP A 862 18.12 8.77 -6.60
CA ASP A 862 17.07 9.25 -7.49
C ASP A 862 15.84 9.79 -6.73
N PHE A 863 14.94 10.46 -7.45
CA PHE A 863 13.72 11.08 -6.91
C PHE A 863 12.84 10.11 -6.12
N SER A 864 12.91 8.81 -6.43
CA SER A 864 12.16 7.71 -5.78
C SER A 864 12.56 7.47 -4.32
N LEU A 865 13.71 8.01 -3.88
CA LEU A 865 14.12 8.04 -2.47
C LEU A 865 13.36 9.09 -1.64
N ASN A 866 12.47 9.86 -2.27
CA ASN A 866 11.47 10.68 -1.58
C ASN A 866 12.03 11.81 -0.70
N ALA A 867 13.15 12.42 -1.12
CA ALA A 867 13.73 13.58 -0.44
C ALA A 867 12.95 14.87 -0.75
N ALA A 868 12.21 15.40 0.23
CA ALA A 868 11.35 16.58 0.09
C ALA A 868 11.75 17.81 0.94
N ASN A 869 12.69 17.63 1.89
CA ASN A 869 13.21 18.67 2.77
C ASN A 869 14.74 18.53 2.95
N ILE A 870 15.38 19.57 3.51
CA ILE A 870 16.83 19.65 3.70
C ILE A 870 17.37 18.54 4.60
N ILE A 871 16.61 18.09 5.60
CA ILE A 871 17.05 17.05 6.54
C ILE A 871 17.00 15.69 5.84
N SER A 872 15.91 15.39 5.13
CA SER A 872 15.79 14.18 4.29
C SER A 872 16.91 14.10 3.26
N ALA A 873 17.21 15.21 2.57
CA ALA A 873 18.28 15.26 1.58
C ALA A 873 19.66 15.08 2.22
N ASP A 874 19.91 15.72 3.37
CA ASP A 874 21.16 15.61 4.11
C ASP A 874 21.43 14.17 4.58
N VAL A 875 20.43 13.54 5.18
CA VAL A 875 20.42 12.15 5.65
C VAL A 875 20.79 11.18 4.53
N LEU A 876 20.19 11.33 3.35
CA LEU A 876 20.44 10.45 2.21
C LEU A 876 21.84 10.66 1.63
N LEU A 877 22.30 11.91 1.54
CA LEU A 877 23.67 12.23 1.11
C LEU A 877 24.73 11.68 2.10
N GLN A 878 24.49 11.80 3.41
CA GLN A 878 25.35 11.21 4.44
C GLN A 878 25.34 9.66 4.41
N SER A 879 24.30 9.05 3.84
CA SER A 879 24.20 7.60 3.66
C SER A 879 25.08 7.06 2.52
N GLY A 880 25.98 7.87 1.94
CA GLY A 880 26.96 7.43 0.94
C GLY A 880 26.67 7.88 -0.49
N LEU A 881 25.67 8.74 -0.71
CA LEU A 881 25.34 9.25 -2.04
C LEU A 881 26.24 10.44 -2.41
N ALA A 882 26.83 10.39 -3.60
CA ALA A 882 27.59 11.50 -4.17
C ALA A 882 26.70 12.58 -4.79
N ARG A 883 25.50 12.18 -5.24
CA ARG A 883 24.49 13.03 -5.87
C ARG A 883 23.09 12.59 -5.46
N LEU A 884 22.11 13.50 -5.43
CA LEU A 884 20.71 13.19 -5.12
C LEU A 884 19.75 14.03 -5.98
N ALA A 885 18.84 13.37 -6.70
CA ALA A 885 17.67 14.02 -7.28
C ALA A 885 16.53 14.08 -6.24
N PRO A 886 16.01 15.26 -5.86
CA PRO A 886 14.84 15.35 -4.97
C PRO A 886 13.56 14.81 -5.60
N THR A 887 12.53 14.57 -4.79
CA THR A 887 11.22 14.05 -5.26
C THR A 887 10.53 14.97 -6.27
N HIS A 888 9.72 14.40 -7.16
CA HIS A 888 8.84 15.14 -8.07
C HIS A 888 7.67 15.84 -7.38
N ASP A 889 7.41 15.54 -6.10
CA ASP A 889 6.44 16.28 -5.28
C ASP A 889 6.91 17.72 -4.99
N CYS A 890 8.20 18.03 -5.13
CA CYS A 890 8.72 19.39 -4.96
C CYS A 890 8.54 20.21 -6.24
N ASN A 891 7.96 21.40 -6.10
CA ASN A 891 7.96 22.40 -7.16
C ASN A 891 9.33 23.11 -7.28
N ALA A 892 9.51 23.94 -8.32
CA ALA A 892 10.78 24.60 -8.58
C ALA A 892 11.28 25.52 -7.44
N ASP A 893 10.38 26.18 -6.70
CA ASP A 893 10.76 27.07 -5.60
C ASP A 893 11.22 26.26 -4.38
N GLN A 894 10.55 25.15 -4.10
CA GLN A 894 10.95 24.20 -3.06
C GLN A 894 12.29 23.54 -3.40
N LEU A 895 12.50 23.11 -4.65
CA LEU A 895 13.81 22.62 -5.11
C LEU A 895 14.92 23.65 -4.89
N ALA A 896 14.65 24.91 -5.25
CA ALA A 896 15.60 26.00 -5.05
C ALA A 896 15.86 26.28 -3.56
N ALA A 897 14.85 26.16 -2.70
CA ALA A 897 15.00 26.29 -1.25
C ALA A 897 15.89 25.20 -0.65
N LEU A 898 15.69 23.93 -1.06
CA LEU A 898 16.52 22.80 -0.67
C LEU A 898 18.00 23.05 -0.95
N ALA A 899 18.32 23.41 -2.20
CA ALA A 899 19.70 23.65 -2.61
C ALA A 899 20.36 24.77 -1.82
N ARG A 900 19.63 25.87 -1.56
CA ARG A 900 20.12 26.97 -0.73
C ARG A 900 20.33 26.56 0.73
N GLY A 901 19.40 25.80 1.30
CA GLY A 901 19.45 25.33 2.69
C GLY A 901 20.60 24.37 2.95
N LEU A 902 20.97 23.55 1.96
CA LEU A 902 22.16 22.67 2.01
C LEU A 902 23.49 23.42 1.79
N GLY A 903 23.47 24.73 1.51
CA GLY A 903 24.67 25.52 1.30
C GLY A 903 25.57 24.97 0.19
N SER A 904 26.84 24.67 0.50
CA SER A 904 27.79 24.12 -0.49
C SER A 904 27.37 22.73 -0.98
N ARG A 905 26.68 21.93 -0.14
CA ARG A 905 26.16 20.60 -0.50
C ARG A 905 24.95 20.66 -1.43
N GLY A 906 24.34 21.84 -1.64
CA GLY A 906 23.37 22.06 -2.72
C GLY A 906 23.90 21.64 -4.09
N ARG A 907 25.23 21.65 -4.28
CA ARG A 907 25.88 21.15 -5.50
C ARG A 907 25.76 19.64 -5.73
N CYS A 908 25.48 18.88 -4.68
CA CYS A 908 25.24 17.45 -4.78
C CYS A 908 23.81 17.17 -5.27
N LEU A 909 22.94 18.19 -5.36
CA LEU A 909 21.62 18.02 -5.89
C LEU A 909 21.60 18.01 -7.42
N GLU A 910 20.64 17.26 -7.95
CA GLU A 910 20.29 17.20 -9.36
C GLU A 910 18.83 17.61 -9.59
N ALA A 911 18.59 18.46 -10.59
CA ALA A 911 17.24 18.79 -11.03
C ALA A 911 16.91 18.11 -12.37
N ILE A 912 15.77 17.43 -12.43
CA ILE A 912 15.26 16.83 -13.66
C ILE A 912 14.48 17.90 -14.43
N LEU A 913 15.06 18.43 -15.51
CA LEU A 913 14.51 19.54 -16.26
C LEU A 913 13.52 19.13 -17.35
N HIS A 914 13.59 17.90 -17.84
CA HIS A 914 12.68 17.41 -18.87
C HIS A 914 12.36 15.95 -18.65
N GLN A 915 11.08 15.58 -18.70
CA GLN A 915 10.63 14.21 -18.49
C GLN A 915 9.15 14.05 -18.83
N ASN A 916 8.72 12.86 -19.20
CA ASN A 916 7.33 12.44 -18.99
C ASN A 916 7.25 11.81 -17.59
N LEU A 917 6.38 12.32 -16.71
CA LEU A 917 6.37 11.83 -15.31
C LEU A 917 5.89 10.38 -15.23
N PRO A 918 6.53 9.51 -14.44
CA PRO A 918 6.02 8.17 -14.17
C PRO A 918 4.82 8.23 -13.21
N ILE A 919 3.63 8.49 -13.74
CA ILE A 919 2.40 8.77 -12.98
C ILE A 919 1.87 7.57 -12.18
N PHE A 920 2.17 6.35 -12.61
CA PHE A 920 1.92 5.11 -11.87
C PHE A 920 3.12 4.16 -11.99
N HIS A 921 3.44 3.47 -10.90
CA HIS A 921 4.34 2.33 -10.89
C HIS A 921 3.65 1.18 -10.14
N THR A 922 3.31 0.10 -10.84
CA THR A 922 2.29 -0.85 -10.39
C THR A 922 2.76 -2.29 -10.45
N GLU A 923 2.36 -3.11 -9.48
CA GLU A 923 2.50 -4.58 -9.56
C GLU A 923 1.51 -5.19 -10.54
N HIS A 924 0.39 -4.52 -10.81
CA HIS A 924 -0.55 -4.97 -11.83
C HIS A 924 0.08 -4.83 -13.23
N CYS A 925 0.16 -5.95 -13.96
CA CYS A 925 0.62 -5.98 -15.34
C CYS A 925 -0.58 -5.90 -16.31
N VAL A 926 -0.74 -4.74 -16.96
CA VAL A 926 -1.74 -4.46 -18.00
C VAL A 926 -1.55 -5.39 -19.20
N PHE A 927 -0.29 -5.66 -19.57
CA PHE A 927 0.04 -6.59 -20.66
C PHE A 927 -0.47 -8.00 -20.38
N ALA A 928 -0.08 -8.58 -19.23
CA ALA A 928 -0.52 -9.92 -18.85
C ALA A 928 -2.05 -9.99 -18.76
N ARG A 929 -2.69 -8.98 -18.16
CA ARG A 929 -4.14 -8.97 -17.98
C ARG A 929 -4.93 -8.90 -19.29
N PHE A 930 -4.56 -8.02 -20.21
CA PHE A 930 -5.41 -7.69 -21.36
C PHE A 930 -4.91 -8.25 -22.70
N LEU A 931 -3.69 -8.81 -22.73
CA LEU A 931 -3.08 -9.40 -23.92
C LEU A 931 -2.68 -10.87 -23.73
N SER A 932 -2.97 -11.48 -22.58
CA SER A 932 -2.72 -12.90 -22.32
C SER A 932 -3.76 -13.52 -21.39
N GLU A 933 -3.76 -14.85 -21.30
CA GLU A 933 -4.53 -15.62 -20.30
C GLU A 933 -3.69 -15.95 -19.05
N GLY A 934 -2.40 -15.62 -19.04
CA GLY A 934 -1.48 -15.90 -17.93
C GLY A 934 -1.64 -14.95 -16.74
N ASN A 935 -1.19 -15.38 -15.56
CA ASN A 935 -1.29 -14.60 -14.32
C ASN A 935 0.01 -13.93 -13.88
N SER A 936 1.13 -14.29 -14.51
CA SER A 936 2.48 -13.88 -14.12
C SER A 936 3.41 -13.84 -15.33
N TYR A 937 4.67 -13.42 -15.11
CA TYR A 937 5.71 -13.49 -16.13
C TYR A 937 6.05 -14.93 -16.56
N LEU A 938 5.69 -15.94 -15.76
CA LEU A 938 6.02 -17.35 -16.06
C LEU A 938 5.11 -17.96 -17.13
N ASP A 939 3.92 -17.40 -17.33
CA ASP A 939 2.84 -17.99 -18.11
C ASP A 939 2.12 -17.01 -19.04
N CYS A 940 2.48 -15.72 -19.06
CA CYS A 940 1.83 -14.72 -19.91
C CYS A 940 2.28 -14.72 -21.37
N GLY A 941 3.39 -15.39 -21.71
CA GLY A 941 3.95 -15.38 -23.07
C GLY A 941 4.63 -14.07 -23.47
N HIS A 942 4.95 -13.21 -22.49
CA HIS A 942 5.72 -11.96 -22.66
C HIS A 942 5.21 -10.98 -23.75
N PRO A 943 3.90 -10.64 -23.80
CA PRO A 943 3.38 -9.71 -24.80
C PRO A 943 4.01 -8.32 -24.75
N CYS A 944 4.64 -7.92 -23.63
CA CYS A 944 5.38 -6.67 -23.51
C CYS A 944 6.61 -6.59 -24.42
N GLU A 945 7.20 -7.72 -24.83
CA GLU A 945 8.38 -7.76 -25.70
C GLU A 945 8.04 -7.51 -27.18
N HIS A 946 6.75 -7.56 -27.54
CA HIS A 946 6.31 -7.53 -28.94
C HIS A 946 5.23 -6.48 -29.23
N HIS A 947 4.60 -5.92 -28.18
CA HIS A 947 3.54 -4.93 -28.32
C HIS A 947 3.87 -3.63 -27.61
N THR A 948 3.53 -2.52 -28.25
CA THR A 948 3.55 -1.20 -27.62
C THR A 948 2.18 -0.88 -27.05
N VAL A 949 2.09 -0.58 -25.75
CA VAL A 949 0.81 -0.34 -25.07
C VAL A 949 0.72 1.09 -24.54
N HIS A 950 -0.45 1.72 -24.76
CA HIS A 950 -0.80 2.99 -24.13
C HIS A 950 -2.18 2.93 -23.47
N LEU A 951 -2.35 3.71 -22.41
CA LEU A 951 -3.65 3.99 -21.81
C LEU A 951 -4.14 5.36 -22.29
N ARG A 952 -5.24 5.40 -23.04
CA ARG A 952 -5.87 6.64 -23.49
C ARG A 952 -6.79 7.16 -22.41
N GLY A 953 -6.48 8.34 -21.87
CA GLY A 953 -7.34 9.03 -20.91
C GLY A 953 -8.60 9.62 -21.57
N SER A 954 -9.56 10.06 -20.75
CA SER A 954 -10.82 10.65 -21.23
C SER A 954 -10.63 11.95 -22.03
N GLU A 955 -9.51 12.64 -21.85
CA GLU A 955 -9.15 13.86 -22.58
C GLU A 955 -8.41 13.57 -23.90
N GLY A 956 -8.20 12.29 -24.24
CA GLY A 956 -7.54 11.85 -25.48
C GLY A 956 -6.02 11.71 -25.38
N THR A 957 -5.41 12.09 -24.26
CA THR A 957 -3.98 11.91 -24.00
C THR A 957 -3.61 10.42 -23.90
N ASP A 958 -2.53 10.02 -24.58
CA ASP A 958 -2.03 8.65 -24.56
C ASP A 958 -0.86 8.52 -23.58
N HIS A 959 -1.04 7.67 -22.58
CA HIS A 959 -0.03 7.41 -21.55
C HIS A 959 0.71 6.11 -21.86
N LEU A 960 2.01 6.18 -22.12
CA LEU A 960 2.82 4.99 -22.42
C LEU A 960 2.88 4.06 -21.20
N VAL A 961 2.70 2.76 -21.44
CA VAL A 961 2.90 1.71 -20.43
C VAL A 961 4.14 0.91 -20.81
N LEU A 962 5.09 0.82 -19.89
CA LEU A 962 6.26 -0.05 -20.03
C LEU A 962 6.30 -1.07 -18.90
N ALA A 963 6.67 -2.31 -19.21
CA ALA A 963 6.90 -3.36 -18.22
C ALA A 963 8.40 -3.47 -17.89
N ASP A 964 8.72 -3.77 -16.63
CA ASP A 964 10.08 -4.19 -16.25
C ASP A 964 10.19 -5.72 -16.12
N MET A 965 11.41 -6.21 -15.86
CA MET A 965 11.72 -7.64 -15.72
C MET A 965 10.89 -8.39 -14.66
N GLY A 966 10.33 -7.69 -13.67
CA GLY A 966 9.43 -8.24 -12.66
C GLY A 966 7.95 -8.17 -13.05
N CYS A 967 7.65 -7.90 -14.33
CA CYS A 967 6.31 -7.59 -14.85
C CYS A 967 5.63 -6.39 -14.17
N ARG A 968 6.37 -5.53 -13.47
CA ARG A 968 5.82 -4.28 -12.93
C ARG A 968 5.62 -3.30 -14.08
N ASN A 969 4.51 -2.57 -14.08
CA ASN A 969 4.23 -1.59 -15.12
C ASN A 969 4.51 -0.18 -14.61
N THR A 970 5.19 0.62 -15.44
CA THR A 970 5.29 2.07 -15.26
C THR A 970 4.45 2.74 -16.33
N VAL A 971 3.49 3.56 -15.90
CA VAL A 971 2.70 4.40 -16.79
C VAL A 971 3.30 5.79 -16.77
N PHE A 972 3.69 6.30 -17.93
CA PHE A 972 4.26 7.63 -18.11
C PHE A 972 3.18 8.62 -18.57
N ASP A 973 3.25 9.85 -18.06
CA ASP A 973 2.35 10.92 -18.50
C ASP A 973 2.52 11.15 -20.00
N GLY A 974 1.42 11.43 -20.70
CA GLY A 974 1.47 11.59 -22.15
C GLY A 974 2.19 12.88 -22.53
N SER A 975 1.95 13.95 -21.77
CA SER A 975 2.61 15.24 -21.97
C SER A 975 3.96 15.30 -21.25
N ALA A 976 4.95 15.91 -21.89
CA ALA A 976 6.24 16.12 -21.27
C ALA A 976 6.19 17.31 -20.30
N GLN A 977 6.92 17.20 -19.20
CA GLN A 977 7.22 18.29 -18.29
C GLN A 977 8.54 18.96 -18.68
N SER A 978 8.60 20.30 -18.62
CA SER A 978 9.81 21.09 -18.81
C SER A 978 10.00 22.11 -17.67
N GLY A 979 11.20 22.10 -17.10
CA GLY A 979 11.72 23.07 -16.14
C GLY A 979 12.38 24.29 -16.78
N LEU A 980 12.27 24.46 -18.11
CA LEU A 980 12.88 25.57 -18.85
C LEU A 980 12.61 26.96 -18.23
N PRO A 981 11.39 27.28 -17.73
CA PRO A 981 11.13 28.56 -17.07
C PRO A 981 11.88 28.77 -15.76
N PHE A 982 12.35 27.69 -15.12
CA PHE A 982 12.90 27.71 -13.76
C PHE A 982 14.43 27.54 -13.70
N ILE A 983 15.08 27.33 -14.84
CA ILE A 983 16.53 27.08 -14.92
C ILE A 983 17.33 28.18 -14.19
N ASP A 984 17.01 29.45 -14.39
CA ASP A 984 17.72 30.57 -13.76
C ASP A 984 17.72 30.45 -12.22
N ASN A 985 16.57 30.10 -11.64
CA ASN A 985 16.41 29.97 -10.19
C ASN A 985 17.19 28.76 -9.65
N LEU A 986 17.12 27.63 -10.35
CA LEU A 986 17.79 26.39 -9.94
C LEU A 986 19.32 26.50 -10.02
N VAL A 987 19.84 27.09 -11.11
CA VAL A 987 21.28 27.36 -11.26
C VAL A 987 21.74 28.34 -10.17
N LYS A 988 21.00 29.43 -9.94
CA LYS A 988 21.31 30.42 -8.90
C LYS A 988 21.27 29.81 -7.49
N ALA A 989 20.37 28.86 -7.25
CA ALA A 989 20.23 28.17 -5.98
C ALA A 989 21.38 27.22 -5.65
N GLY A 990 22.17 26.81 -6.65
CA GLY A 990 23.41 26.06 -6.46
C GLY A 990 23.36 24.59 -6.89
N PHE A 991 22.33 24.16 -7.63
CA PHE A 991 22.29 22.82 -8.24
C PHE A 991 23.56 22.53 -9.04
N GLY A 992 24.10 21.33 -8.87
CA GLY A 992 25.35 20.94 -9.54
C GLY A 992 25.15 20.16 -10.82
N CYS A 993 23.97 19.60 -11.05
CA CYS A 993 23.65 18.84 -12.26
C CYS A 993 22.18 18.96 -12.63
N PHE A 994 21.91 18.78 -13.92
CA PHE A 994 20.62 18.81 -14.55
C PHE A 994 20.46 17.59 -15.44
N ARG A 995 19.30 16.94 -15.37
CA ARG A 995 18.99 15.72 -16.14
C ARG A 995 17.83 15.95 -17.10
N ILE A 996 18.00 15.49 -18.33
CA ILE A 996 16.95 15.34 -19.35
C ILE A 996 16.61 13.86 -19.42
N GLU A 997 15.35 13.49 -19.18
CA GLU A 997 14.90 12.12 -19.30
C GLU A 997 14.12 11.90 -20.59
N LEU A 998 14.59 10.94 -21.37
CA LEU A 998 13.87 10.42 -22.53
C LEU A 998 13.06 9.20 -22.10
N VAL A 999 11.81 9.10 -22.55
CA VAL A 999 11.00 7.90 -22.40
C VAL A 999 11.01 7.13 -23.71
N ASP A 1000 10.16 7.51 -24.65
CA ASP A 1000 10.05 6.90 -25.97
C ASP A 1000 10.32 7.90 -27.10
N GLN A 1001 10.89 9.08 -26.80
CA GLN A 1001 11.25 10.04 -27.84
C GLN A 1001 12.15 9.41 -28.91
N SER A 1002 11.86 9.75 -30.18
CA SER A 1002 12.61 9.25 -31.34
C SER A 1002 14.09 9.65 -31.27
N PRO A 1003 15.04 8.79 -31.71
CA PRO A 1003 16.48 9.09 -31.73
C PRO A 1003 16.83 10.42 -32.42
N LYS A 1004 16.06 10.83 -33.43
CA LYS A 1004 16.25 12.08 -34.17
C LYS A 1004 16.03 13.33 -33.31
N MET A 1005 15.29 13.19 -32.21
CA MET A 1005 14.92 14.29 -31.32
C MET A 1005 15.93 14.52 -30.20
N VAL A 1006 16.83 13.55 -29.96
CA VAL A 1006 17.79 13.58 -28.84
C VAL A 1006 18.74 14.77 -28.94
N ALA A 1007 19.48 14.90 -30.06
CA ALA A 1007 20.46 15.96 -30.20
C ALA A 1007 19.83 17.39 -30.21
N PRO A 1008 18.74 17.66 -30.95
CA PRO A 1008 18.08 18.97 -30.90
C PRO A 1008 17.57 19.36 -29.51
N LEU A 1009 16.99 18.40 -28.77
CA LEU A 1009 16.51 18.63 -27.41
C LEU A 1009 17.66 19.00 -26.47
N LEU A 1010 18.75 18.24 -26.53
CA LEU A 1010 19.93 18.48 -25.70
C LEU A 1010 20.61 19.82 -26.01
N GLU A 1011 20.75 20.19 -27.29
CA GLU A 1011 21.33 21.48 -27.65
C GLU A 1011 20.47 22.66 -27.17
N GLY A 1012 19.14 22.51 -27.22
CA GLY A 1012 18.22 23.48 -26.66
C GLY A 1012 18.42 23.72 -25.16
N TYR A 1013 18.49 22.64 -24.37
CA TYR A 1013 18.71 22.76 -22.92
C TYR A 1013 20.12 23.22 -22.56
N LYS A 1014 21.15 22.81 -23.32
CA LYS A 1014 22.51 23.33 -23.17
C LYS A 1014 22.53 24.85 -23.36
N THR A 1015 21.96 25.34 -24.46
CA THR A 1015 21.87 26.79 -24.73
C THR A 1015 21.14 27.50 -23.59
N ALA A 1016 20.02 26.94 -23.10
CA ALA A 1016 19.27 27.54 -22.01
C ALA A 1016 20.03 27.60 -20.67
N LEU A 1017 20.92 26.64 -20.41
CA LEU A 1017 21.83 26.61 -19.25
C LEU A 1017 22.98 27.60 -19.40
N GLU A 1018 23.60 27.67 -20.58
CA GLU A 1018 24.62 28.68 -20.91
C GLU A 1018 24.07 30.09 -20.72
N ASP A 1019 22.87 30.35 -21.24
CA ASP A 1019 22.15 31.61 -21.07
C ASP A 1019 21.92 31.95 -19.59
N ALA A 1020 21.57 30.96 -18.76
CA ALA A 1020 21.37 31.14 -17.33
C ALA A 1020 22.67 31.50 -16.59
N LEU A 1021 23.79 30.84 -16.93
CA LEU A 1021 25.11 31.15 -16.36
C LEU A 1021 25.59 32.55 -16.75
N VAL A 1022 25.39 32.95 -18.01
CA VAL A 1022 25.68 34.31 -18.50
C VAL A 1022 24.86 35.34 -17.72
N LYS A 1023 23.55 35.12 -17.57
CA LYS A 1023 22.66 36.01 -16.82
C LYS A 1023 23.06 36.17 -15.36
N ILE A 1024 23.46 35.08 -14.69
CA ILE A 1024 23.95 35.11 -13.30
C ILE A 1024 25.28 35.87 -13.20
N SER A 1025 26.18 35.69 -14.16
CA SER A 1025 27.48 36.38 -14.19
C SER A 1025 27.31 37.88 -14.41
N LEU A 1026 26.43 38.30 -15.33
CA LEU A 1026 26.13 39.72 -15.58
C LEU A 1026 25.55 40.42 -14.33
N ASN A 1027 24.65 39.75 -13.61
CA ASN A 1027 24.08 40.30 -12.37
C ASN A 1027 25.10 40.49 -11.24
N ARG A 1028 26.25 39.81 -11.28
CA ARG A 1028 27.35 40.00 -10.31
C ARG A 1028 28.31 41.13 -10.71
N SER A 1029 28.36 41.49 -11.99
CA SER A 1029 29.33 42.42 -12.58
C SER A 1029 28.75 43.82 -12.81
N SER A 1030 27.81 44.28 -11.96
CA SER A 1030 26.92 45.43 -12.16
C SER A 1030 27.57 46.83 -12.30
N SER A 1031 28.88 46.92 -12.58
CA SER A 1031 29.63 48.17 -12.69
C SER A 1031 30.16 48.50 -14.11
N SER A 1032 29.88 47.73 -15.16
CA SER A 1032 30.50 47.98 -16.50
C SER A 1032 29.67 47.74 -17.78
N VAL A 1033 28.41 47.29 -17.70
CA VAL A 1033 27.58 46.98 -18.90
C VAL A 1033 26.39 47.93 -19.00
N SER A 1034 26.13 48.51 -20.19
CA SER A 1034 25.02 49.46 -20.36
C SER A 1034 23.64 48.79 -20.22
N GLU A 1035 22.65 49.52 -19.71
CA GLU A 1035 21.27 49.01 -19.54
C GLU A 1035 20.68 48.49 -20.86
N GLN A 1036 21.01 49.13 -21.99
CA GLN A 1036 20.57 48.70 -23.31
C GLN A 1036 21.14 47.33 -23.71
N GLN A 1037 22.42 47.06 -23.42
CA GLN A 1037 23.04 45.76 -23.70
C GLN A 1037 22.44 44.66 -22.83
N GLN A 1038 22.14 44.96 -21.56
CA GLN A 1038 21.46 44.01 -20.67
C GLN A 1038 20.04 43.67 -21.17
N GLN A 1039 19.27 44.68 -21.59
CA GLN A 1039 17.92 44.47 -22.14
C GLN A 1039 17.95 43.65 -23.44
N GLN A 1040 18.87 43.95 -24.36
CA GLN A 1040 18.98 43.23 -25.64
C GLN A 1040 19.37 41.75 -25.41
N GLN A 1041 20.31 41.49 -24.49
CA GLN A 1041 20.69 40.13 -24.12
C GLN A 1041 19.52 39.38 -23.46
N GLN A 1042 18.77 40.03 -22.56
CA GLN A 1042 17.60 39.42 -21.90
C GLN A 1042 16.51 39.05 -22.92
N GLN A 1043 16.22 39.93 -23.90
CA GLN A 1043 15.27 39.64 -24.97
C GLN A 1043 15.70 38.48 -25.87
N ARG A 1044 17.01 38.36 -26.16
CA ARG A 1044 17.56 37.24 -26.94
C ARG A 1044 17.36 35.91 -26.20
N ILE A 1045 17.68 35.86 -24.91
CA ILE A 1045 17.51 34.67 -24.06
C ILE A 1045 16.03 34.24 -24.02
N GLU A 1046 15.12 35.18 -23.78
CA GLU A 1046 13.68 34.89 -23.75
C GLU A 1046 13.14 34.40 -25.09
N SER A 1047 13.67 34.92 -26.20
CA SER A 1047 13.29 34.49 -27.54
C SER A 1047 13.80 33.08 -27.85
N SER A 1048 15.03 32.75 -27.45
CA SER A 1048 15.61 31.40 -27.55
C SER A 1048 14.78 30.37 -26.77
N ARG A 1049 14.43 30.68 -25.51
CA ARG A 1049 13.60 29.79 -24.67
C ARG A 1049 12.20 29.60 -25.23
N ARG A 1050 11.56 30.65 -25.75
CA ARG A 1050 10.26 30.55 -26.42
C ARG A 1050 10.32 29.67 -27.68
N ALA A 1051 11.40 29.78 -28.46
CA ALA A 1051 11.61 28.94 -29.64
C ALA A 1051 11.76 27.47 -29.24
N LEU A 1052 12.56 27.17 -28.21
CA LEU A 1052 12.71 25.80 -27.69
C LEU A 1052 11.38 25.24 -27.15
N TRP A 1053 10.63 26.03 -26.37
CA TRP A 1053 9.31 25.62 -25.87
C TRP A 1053 8.35 25.28 -27.00
N LYS A 1054 8.23 26.17 -27.99
CA LYS A 1054 7.38 25.96 -29.17
C LYS A 1054 7.80 24.72 -29.96
N TRP A 1055 9.11 24.53 -30.14
CA TRP A 1055 9.63 23.33 -30.81
C TRP A 1055 9.29 22.06 -30.03
N MET A 1056 9.43 22.06 -28.70
CA MET A 1056 9.04 20.91 -27.88
C MET A 1056 7.54 20.61 -28.03
N ASP A 1057 6.69 21.63 -28.00
CA ASP A 1057 5.24 21.48 -28.09
C ASP A 1057 4.77 20.94 -29.46
N GLU A 1058 5.37 21.42 -30.55
CA GLU A 1058 4.91 21.15 -31.92
C GLU A 1058 5.68 20.04 -32.63
N LYS A 1059 6.90 19.71 -32.18
CA LYS A 1059 7.82 18.83 -32.92
C LYS A 1059 8.40 17.71 -32.09
N LEU A 1060 8.33 17.73 -30.75
CA LEU A 1060 8.86 16.63 -29.92
C LEU A 1060 8.01 15.38 -30.05
N THR A 1061 8.43 14.46 -30.92
CA THR A 1061 7.69 13.23 -31.18
C THR A 1061 8.18 12.06 -30.35
N ASP A 1062 7.23 11.22 -29.94
CA ASP A 1062 7.50 9.86 -29.46
C ASP A 1062 8.02 8.94 -30.58
N ALA A 1063 8.22 7.65 -30.28
CA ALA A 1063 8.72 6.65 -31.22
C ALA A 1063 7.77 6.40 -32.39
N ASN A 1064 6.48 6.70 -32.22
CA ASN A 1064 5.41 6.55 -33.21
C ASN A 1064 5.14 7.85 -34.00
N GLY A 1065 5.92 8.91 -33.77
CA GLY A 1065 5.76 10.18 -34.48
C GLY A 1065 4.65 11.08 -33.92
N ARG A 1066 4.06 10.78 -32.75
CA ARG A 1066 3.00 11.59 -32.14
C ARG A 1066 3.60 12.70 -31.27
N THR A 1067 2.93 13.85 -31.25
CA THR A 1067 3.21 14.97 -30.35
C THR A 1067 2.11 15.06 -29.28
N GLN A 1068 2.49 15.17 -28.01
CA GLN A 1068 1.56 15.22 -26.86
C GLN A 1068 1.73 16.51 -26.02
N GLY A 1069 2.43 17.51 -26.58
CA GLY A 1069 2.67 18.81 -25.97
C GLY A 1069 3.69 18.82 -24.82
N VAL A 1070 3.99 20.02 -24.34
CA VAL A 1070 4.87 20.24 -23.19
C VAL A 1070 4.26 21.21 -22.17
N GLY A 1071 4.39 20.91 -20.88
CA GLY A 1071 3.92 21.73 -19.77
C GLY A 1071 4.96 21.89 -18.67
N THR A 1072 4.66 22.70 -17.64
CA THR A 1072 5.52 22.82 -16.45
C THR A 1072 5.22 21.77 -15.38
N GLY A 1073 4.09 21.07 -15.48
CA GLY A 1073 3.70 19.97 -14.59
C GLY A 1073 3.84 20.30 -13.09
N SER A 1074 4.52 19.43 -12.35
CA SER A 1074 4.79 19.55 -10.91
C SER A 1074 5.81 20.63 -10.55
N LEU A 1075 6.61 21.12 -11.50
CA LEU A 1075 7.58 22.18 -11.23
C LEU A 1075 6.91 23.55 -11.05
N GLN A 1076 5.69 23.71 -11.55
CA GLN A 1076 4.93 24.94 -11.37
C GLN A 1076 4.65 25.19 -9.88
N PRO A 1077 5.05 26.34 -9.32
CA PRO A 1077 4.62 26.73 -7.98
C PRO A 1077 3.08 26.82 -7.96
N ARG A 1078 2.47 25.94 -7.17
CA ARG A 1078 1.03 25.90 -6.93
C ARG A 1078 0.84 25.93 -5.42
N ILE A 1079 -0.08 26.77 -4.95
CA ILE A 1079 -0.56 26.67 -3.57
C ILE A 1079 -1.28 25.34 -3.45
N GLU A 1080 -0.81 24.45 -2.58
CA GLU A 1080 -1.54 23.22 -2.26
C GLU A 1080 -2.97 23.60 -1.89
N ARG A 1081 -3.94 23.09 -2.64
CA ARG A 1081 -5.34 23.45 -2.39
C ARG A 1081 -5.71 22.90 -1.02
N GLY A 1082 -6.02 23.79 -0.08
CA GLY A 1082 -6.60 23.42 1.20
C GLY A 1082 -7.82 22.50 1.01
N VAL A 1083 -8.12 21.70 2.03
CA VAL A 1083 -9.21 20.70 1.98
C VAL A 1083 -10.54 21.32 1.49
N ALA A 1084 -10.80 22.58 1.86
CA ALA A 1084 -11.98 23.35 1.46
C ALA A 1084 -12.01 23.79 -0.02
N THR A 1085 -10.85 23.93 -0.68
CA THR A 1085 -10.73 24.36 -2.09
C THR A 1085 -10.43 23.20 -3.05
N MET A 1086 -10.28 21.97 -2.53
CA MET A 1086 -10.27 20.77 -3.35
C MET A 1086 -11.63 20.63 -4.05
N LYS A 1087 -11.68 20.87 -5.37
CA LYS A 1087 -12.82 20.45 -6.19
C LYS A 1087 -13.09 18.97 -5.86
N GLN A 1088 -14.31 18.68 -5.42
CA GLN A 1088 -14.80 17.31 -5.30
C GLN A 1088 -14.41 16.56 -6.58
N THR A 1089 -13.83 15.35 -6.43
CA THR A 1089 -13.58 14.48 -7.59
C THR A 1089 -14.86 14.35 -8.41
N ALA A 1090 -14.78 14.10 -9.72
CA ALA A 1090 -15.99 13.88 -10.52
C ALA A 1090 -16.94 12.84 -9.88
N ALA A 1091 -16.36 11.84 -9.20
CA ALA A 1091 -17.07 10.88 -8.35
C ALA A 1091 -17.74 11.51 -7.11
N ALA A 1092 -17.06 12.40 -6.37
CA ALA A 1092 -17.61 13.09 -5.20
C ALA A 1092 -18.64 14.18 -5.54
N LYS A 1093 -18.51 14.91 -6.67
CA LYS A 1093 -19.53 15.85 -7.17
C LYS A 1093 -20.85 15.14 -7.46
N ARG A 1094 -20.78 13.94 -8.04
CA ARG A 1094 -21.97 13.14 -8.34
C ARG A 1094 -22.59 12.50 -7.08
N ALA A 1095 -21.78 12.11 -6.10
CA ALA A 1095 -22.27 11.65 -4.80
C ALA A 1095 -22.93 12.77 -3.95
N ALA A 1096 -22.42 14.00 -4.04
CA ALA A 1096 -23.03 15.16 -3.41
C ALA A 1096 -24.36 15.55 -4.10
N ALA A 1097 -24.46 15.39 -5.42
CA ALA A 1097 -25.69 15.64 -6.17
C ALA A 1097 -26.83 14.67 -5.75
N SER A 1098 -26.53 13.39 -5.48
CA SER A 1098 -27.52 12.42 -5.01
C SER A 1098 -27.96 12.65 -3.55
N GLY A 1099 -27.13 13.28 -2.72
CA GLY A 1099 -27.50 13.72 -1.36
C GLY A 1099 -28.31 15.03 -1.32
N SER A 1100 -28.10 15.93 -2.30
CA SER A 1100 -28.76 17.25 -2.34
C SER A 1100 -30.26 17.19 -2.66
N SER A 1101 -30.73 16.13 -3.34
CA SER A 1101 -32.16 15.95 -3.64
C SER A 1101 -33.02 15.71 -2.40
N LYS A 1102 -32.42 15.25 -1.28
CA LYS A 1102 -33.13 15.06 -0.01
C LYS A 1102 -33.37 16.36 0.78
N LYS A 1103 -32.53 17.40 0.60
CA LYS A 1103 -32.76 18.70 1.29
C LYS A 1103 -33.87 19.53 0.63
N ALA A 1104 -34.14 19.35 -0.66
CA ALA A 1104 -35.26 20.02 -1.33
C ALA A 1104 -36.64 19.43 -0.94
N ALA A 1105 -36.69 18.20 -0.42
CA ALA A 1105 -37.93 17.56 0.00
C ALA A 1105 -38.32 17.86 1.46
N ALA A 1106 -37.42 18.40 2.28
CA ALA A 1106 -37.69 18.76 3.68
C ALA A 1106 -38.21 20.20 3.88
N GLY A 1107 -38.19 21.04 2.84
CA GLY A 1107 -38.68 22.43 2.86
C GLY A 1107 -40.12 22.61 2.35
N ARG A 1108 -40.84 21.52 2.08
CA ARG A 1108 -42.29 21.51 1.77
C ARG A 1108 -42.95 20.33 2.49
N ARG A 1109 -43.07 20.46 3.81
CA ARG A 1109 -44.10 19.82 4.60
C ARG A 1109 -44.73 20.87 5.48
#